data_AF-A0A8H5BS71-F1
#
_entry.id   AF-A0A8H5BS71-F1
#
_cell.length_a   1.000
_cell.length_b   1.000
_cell.length_c   1.000
_cell.angle_alpha   90.00
_cell.angle_beta   90.00
_cell.angle_gamma   90.00
#
_symmetry.space_group_name_H-M   'P 1'
#
loop_
_entity.id
_entity.type
_entity.pdbx_description
1 polymer ?
#
loop_
_entity_poly.entity_id
_entity_poly.type
_entity_poly.pdbx_seq_one_letter_code
_entity_poly.pdbx_strand_id
1 'polypeptide(L)'
;MEGIVDYNVGGAHESSASSPINKAASESRSHSDHSLHNHPDFNDPKDSPQDQRKEPNPIRASLKTTAAPLPPTANEPMPASDGTDNTESPVWAPPESWPMETGAYVEIDSEPEVGPSSLMKTRASSTRTMEERLRKNSRNPGRDSFSSTATSKPDPMYRMRIYRPNQNYHIIAMDLKATVGSLTFKLNRKLEDTARFHTMYLEEQGRERILDADERPAKIVKLRMQQAGYDEEDGMQLLGPESLGMLVKFQYKSQLLAGEDQLELQNHTSIDLSGKGLRTITPLIYKIAEEILTLRLSRNPMTEIPLDFIQSCTNLRDLQLTHMSMKKLPQSLRHSSSLRRLDISSNSISELTEAKLHEIEGLIAIFASNNCLYDMPEYLDRMFSLTTLNISNNKFQTFPPALLTLKNLHDLDISFNMITELPEEIGTMQTLEKLVIVGNRISHFPNDISRLTNLGYLDCRRNQISNLSPVCMLAKLRHLSADHNMVHNLNLSLGPHFATLIASHNDITQITLVQGPHGNLPFSLSALDLSYARISVLDDSIIGQLSVLRTLRLDHNTLCSIPDSIGDLKWLETLSCAFNKLDTLPNTIGKLQKLETLEAHSNNLSVLPQSIWNCTSLVKINLSSNYIATWIEPPAPPVPDITISDGSGHIVLPIVPPRKASLAGISPMRYTPPLVYSLEQLFLGENLLSDSSILPLMLFKQLRVLNLSYNEIRDLPLHFFKGLKHLQELHLSGNKLTNLPVEDFDRLKNLSVIYLNGNKLQTLPQELGNLPNLTVLDVGSNVLKYNIHNYEFDWNWNFNPSIKFLNFSGNKRLQIKGESPTNARAPRQSTQMSGFTKLNQLKVLGLMDVTVTMFGHGVVDIPDENADRRVRTSHSEVCGMSYGMADSMGSKDNFQYMLDLVHEFPADKVAMFAMFGSTQPPVGLRYGSSPNRISKYLHDNFVNVFKAQLVAVGNRGSASASIIKALHWTYLKLNQDLYELLLISSGKNSQASLEPNAHLETQYSRTGVSAVSVYFADRALYAANVGDALAVVSRRGVHHSLSRKHDPYDPEEIARIRAADGFVSPSSLVSDEVDVSRAFGYYHLFPRIIARPNIQQYDLIEGDEFVIIANRGLWDYMSPKTAVDVARTVTRTTGDPMMAAAKLRDFAMSYGADGSTMVMVIWVADLFQDTTRSRQ
;
A
#
# COMPACT_ATOMS: atom_id res chain seq x y z
N MET A 1 -7.05 10.72 46.19
CA MET A 1 -7.44 11.50 47.38
C MET A 1 -7.33 12.97 46.99
N GLU A 2 -8.40 13.74 46.80
CA GLU A 2 -9.83 13.41 46.70
C GLU A 2 -10.40 14.19 45.48
N GLY A 3 -11.55 13.84 44.90
CA GLY A 3 -12.85 14.43 45.27
C GLY A 3 -12.94 15.90 44.82
N ILE A 4 -13.88 16.36 43.99
CA ILE A 4 -15.27 15.91 43.75
C ILE A 4 -15.65 16.09 42.25
N VAL A 5 -16.70 15.40 41.81
CA VAL A 5 -17.29 15.47 40.45
C VAL A 5 -18.48 16.43 40.45
N ASP A 6 -18.72 17.15 39.34
CA ASP A 6 -20.10 17.38 38.91
C ASP A 6 -20.22 17.52 37.38
N TYR A 7 -21.34 17.02 36.83
CA TYR A 7 -21.74 17.15 35.43
C TYR A 7 -22.93 18.10 35.34
N ASN A 8 -23.06 18.88 34.26
CA ASN A 8 -24.40 19.32 33.84
C ASN A 8 -24.50 19.63 32.35
N VAL A 9 -25.71 19.51 31.80
CA VAL A 9 -25.96 19.46 30.35
C VAL A 9 -27.09 20.38 29.93
N GLY A 10 -26.80 21.30 29.01
CA GLY A 10 -27.78 21.94 28.12
C GLY A 10 -28.73 22.97 28.73
N GLY A 11 -29.51 23.60 27.85
CA GLY A 11 -30.52 24.61 28.19
C GLY A 11 -30.20 25.99 27.63
N ALA A 12 -31.13 26.54 26.83
CA ALA A 12 -31.10 27.93 26.36
C ALA A 12 -32.22 28.73 27.06
N HIS A 13 -32.03 30.04 27.24
CA HIS A 13 -32.95 31.12 26.78
C HIS A 13 -32.51 32.51 27.30
N GLU A 14 -32.74 33.51 26.46
CA GLU A 14 -33.06 34.94 26.72
C GLU A 14 -32.64 35.66 28.02
N SER A 15 -31.79 36.69 27.87
CA SER A 15 -32.03 38.09 28.30
C SER A 15 -30.88 38.96 27.73
N SER A 16 -31.07 40.02 26.93
CA SER A 16 -31.95 41.22 26.94
C SER A 16 -31.33 42.43 27.65
N ALA A 17 -31.59 43.63 27.11
CA ALA A 17 -31.00 44.95 27.44
C ALA A 17 -29.50 45.15 27.07
N SER A 18 -29.05 46.33 26.62
CA SER A 18 -29.79 47.50 26.09
C SER A 18 -28.91 48.43 25.22
N SER A 19 -29.48 48.92 24.11
CA SER A 19 -29.01 50.10 23.37
C SER A 19 -29.61 51.40 23.95
N PRO A 20 -28.94 52.57 23.86
CA PRO A 20 -29.24 53.51 22.75
C PRO A 20 -27.99 54.25 22.18
N ILE A 21 -27.78 54.36 20.87
CA ILE A 21 -28.36 55.37 19.91
C ILE A 21 -27.89 56.82 20.14
N ASN A 22 -26.97 57.33 19.29
CA ASN A 22 -27.26 58.42 18.31
C ASN A 22 -26.09 58.80 17.38
N LYS A 23 -26.45 59.16 16.13
CA LYS A 23 -25.95 60.18 15.17
C LYS A 23 -24.53 60.76 15.35
N ALA A 24 -23.63 60.84 14.36
CA ALA A 24 -23.70 61.15 12.92
C ALA A 24 -24.00 62.63 12.55
N ALA A 25 -23.03 63.34 11.93
CA ALA A 25 -23.18 64.37 10.87
C ALA A 25 -21.83 65.05 10.51
N SER A 26 -21.72 65.58 9.28
CA SER A 26 -20.74 66.55 8.73
C SER A 26 -19.23 66.25 8.87
N GLU A 27 -18.37 66.23 7.84
CA GLU A 27 -18.19 67.02 6.59
C GLU A 27 -17.21 68.22 6.67
N SER A 28 -16.14 68.08 5.88
CA SER A 28 -15.60 69.07 4.92
C SER A 28 -14.28 69.83 5.22
N ARG A 29 -13.57 70.12 4.11
CA ARG A 29 -12.54 71.16 3.86
C ARG A 29 -11.14 70.88 4.46
N SER A 30 -10.10 70.51 3.68
CA SER A 30 -9.38 71.21 2.57
C SER A 30 -8.13 71.95 3.08
N HIS A 31 -7.00 72.10 2.37
CA HIS A 31 -6.73 72.20 0.91
C HIS A 31 -5.30 71.72 0.52
N SER A 32 -5.02 71.72 -0.80
CA SER A 32 -3.71 71.98 -1.48
C SER A 32 -2.56 70.96 -1.42
N ASP A 33 -1.76 70.71 -2.49
CA ASP A 33 -1.88 71.13 -3.91
C ASP A 33 -1.04 70.25 -4.90
N HIS A 34 -1.35 70.38 -6.20
CA HIS A 34 -0.62 70.07 -7.46
C HIS A 34 0.84 69.53 -7.42
N SER A 35 1.30 68.48 -8.14
CA SER A 35 1.09 67.90 -9.52
C SER A 35 2.00 68.43 -10.64
N LEU A 36 2.77 67.57 -11.35
CA LEU A 36 3.01 67.57 -12.83
C LEU A 36 3.97 66.47 -13.36
N HIS A 37 4.07 66.31 -14.69
CA HIS A 37 4.77 65.24 -15.45
C HIS A 37 6.25 65.56 -15.84
N ASN A 38 7.07 64.53 -16.16
CA ASN A 38 7.45 64.18 -17.56
C ASN A 38 8.52 63.06 -17.72
N HIS A 39 8.52 62.42 -18.90
CA HIS A 39 9.60 61.60 -19.49
C HIS A 39 10.52 62.47 -20.38
N PRO A 40 11.75 62.03 -20.75
CA PRO A 40 11.95 61.54 -22.13
C PRO A 40 13.04 60.47 -22.36
N ASP A 41 13.08 59.98 -23.62
CA ASP A 41 13.85 58.87 -24.22
C ASP A 41 15.33 59.11 -24.64
N PHE A 42 15.95 57.98 -25.06
CA PHE A 42 16.83 57.75 -26.25
C PHE A 42 18.37 58.00 -26.25
N ASN A 43 19.07 56.99 -26.81
CA ASN A 43 20.29 56.96 -27.66
C ASN A 43 21.61 56.31 -27.19
N ASP A 44 22.16 55.52 -28.13
CA ASP A 44 23.52 54.93 -28.29
C ASP A 44 24.56 56.04 -28.63
N PRO A 45 25.92 55.87 -28.58
CA PRO A 45 26.64 54.84 -29.39
C PRO A 45 28.04 54.32 -28.92
N LYS A 46 28.53 53.22 -29.56
CA LYS A 46 29.92 52.90 -30.05
C LYS A 46 31.18 53.25 -29.22
N ASP A 47 32.23 52.41 -29.09
CA ASP A 47 33.14 51.93 -30.17
C ASP A 47 34.12 50.80 -29.69
N SER A 48 35.04 50.32 -30.55
CA SER A 48 36.11 49.31 -30.24
C SER A 48 37.43 49.59 -30.99
N PRO A 49 38.61 49.02 -30.64
CA PRO A 49 39.12 47.85 -31.41
C PRO A 49 40.23 46.92 -30.78
N GLN A 50 40.42 45.71 -31.37
CA GLN A 50 41.70 45.00 -31.67
C GLN A 50 42.65 44.49 -30.53
N ASP A 51 43.51 43.44 -30.68
CA ASP A 51 43.77 42.52 -31.82
C ASP A 51 44.48 41.16 -31.45
N GLN A 52 44.34 40.14 -32.35
CA GLN A 52 45.31 39.04 -32.69
C GLN A 52 45.80 38.01 -31.62
N ARG A 53 46.16 36.73 -31.90
CA ARG A 53 46.10 35.84 -33.10
C ARG A 53 46.40 34.36 -32.75
N LYS A 54 45.68 33.38 -33.32
CA LYS A 54 46.17 32.23 -34.16
C LYS A 54 45.08 31.18 -34.46
N GLU A 55 45.29 30.43 -35.54
CA GLU A 55 44.34 29.55 -36.29
C GLU A 55 45.02 28.17 -36.59
N PRO A 56 44.44 27.15 -37.30
CA PRO A 56 43.20 27.16 -38.11
C PRO A 56 42.24 25.94 -38.00
N ASN A 57 41.22 25.99 -38.86
CA ASN A 57 39.95 25.26 -38.93
C ASN A 57 39.88 24.47 -40.28
N PRO A 58 38.73 24.18 -40.97
CA PRO A 58 37.28 24.29 -40.65
C PRO A 58 36.45 23.00 -40.94
N ILE A 59 35.10 23.14 -40.96
CA ILE A 59 34.03 22.41 -41.72
C ILE A 59 33.12 21.52 -40.83
N ARG A 60 31.77 21.46 -40.92
CA ARG A 60 30.61 22.25 -41.45
C ARG A 60 29.31 21.53 -40.91
N ALA A 61 28.06 22.00 -40.96
CA ALA A 61 27.38 23.30 -41.10
C ALA A 61 25.89 23.08 -40.64
N SER A 62 25.35 23.84 -39.68
CA SER A 62 24.48 25.04 -39.84
C SER A 62 22.95 24.81 -39.80
N LEU A 63 22.28 25.38 -38.79
CA LEU A 63 20.83 25.61 -38.70
C LEU A 63 20.42 26.95 -39.36
N LYS A 64 19.14 27.14 -39.73
CA LYS A 64 18.28 28.30 -39.29
C LYS A 64 16.86 28.42 -39.92
N THR A 65 15.85 28.37 -39.04
CA THR A 65 14.70 29.30 -38.86
C THR A 65 13.92 29.98 -40.01
N THR A 66 12.59 29.79 -39.95
CA THR A 66 11.45 30.77 -40.03
C THR A 66 10.89 31.38 -41.34
N ALA A 67 9.54 31.30 -41.42
CA ALA A 67 8.54 32.28 -41.95
C ALA A 67 7.66 31.86 -43.16
N ALA A 68 6.39 32.31 -43.14
CA ALA A 68 5.24 31.87 -43.97
C ALA A 68 5.15 32.57 -45.36
N PRO A 69 4.27 32.14 -46.31
CA PRO A 69 2.82 32.40 -46.23
C PRO A 69 1.86 31.31 -46.80
N LEU A 70 0.55 31.55 -46.67
CA LEU A 70 -0.60 30.90 -47.37
C LEU A 70 -1.03 31.77 -48.58
N PRO A 71 -1.97 31.35 -49.49
CA PRO A 71 -2.62 30.04 -49.74
C PRO A 71 -2.22 29.56 -51.19
N PRO A 72 -3.05 29.03 -52.13
CA PRO A 72 -4.39 28.39 -52.12
C PRO A 72 -4.56 27.11 -52.99
N THR A 73 -5.82 26.65 -53.13
CA THR A 73 -6.41 25.78 -54.18
C THR A 73 -6.07 24.29 -54.26
N ALA A 74 -7.12 23.49 -54.50
CA ALA A 74 -7.12 22.03 -54.51
C ALA A 74 -6.72 21.39 -55.85
N ASN A 75 -6.19 20.18 -55.80
CA ASN A 75 -6.75 18.99 -56.48
C ASN A 75 -6.07 17.70 -55.99
N GLU A 76 -6.83 16.61 -55.93
CA GLU A 76 -6.37 15.23 -55.67
C GLU A 76 -5.89 14.54 -56.99
N PRO A 77 -5.46 13.25 -57.03
CA PRO A 77 -5.18 12.30 -55.94
C PRO A 77 -3.83 11.50 -56.05
N MET A 78 -3.48 10.77 -54.98
CA MET A 78 -2.52 9.64 -54.91
C MET A 78 -1.00 9.95 -55.14
N PRO A 79 -0.08 9.03 -54.74
CA PRO A 79 -0.24 7.77 -54.00
C PRO A 79 0.38 7.77 -52.59
N ALA A 80 0.07 6.76 -51.79
CA ALA A 80 0.75 6.48 -50.51
C ALA A 80 1.96 5.55 -50.70
N SER A 81 2.95 5.65 -49.81
CA SER A 81 4.13 4.78 -49.74
C SER A 81 4.46 4.43 -48.29
N ASP A 82 4.89 3.18 -48.07
CA ASP A 82 4.99 2.47 -46.80
C ASP A 82 5.52 3.24 -45.57
N GLY A 83 4.85 3.02 -44.44
CA GLY A 83 5.26 3.41 -43.09
C GLY A 83 4.55 2.54 -42.06
N THR A 84 5.03 1.31 -41.86
CA THR A 84 4.41 0.32 -40.95
C THR A 84 4.86 0.53 -39.51
N ASP A 85 4.10 1.32 -38.74
CA ASP A 85 4.26 1.46 -37.29
C ASP A 85 3.18 0.62 -36.58
N ASN A 86 3.57 -0.43 -35.86
CA ASN A 86 2.64 -1.40 -35.25
C ASN A 86 2.17 -0.92 -33.86
N THR A 87 1.25 0.03 -33.83
CA THR A 87 0.55 0.46 -32.59
C THR A 87 -0.85 -0.14 -32.46
N GLU A 88 -0.98 -1.47 -32.56
CA GLU A 88 -2.25 -2.15 -32.27
C GLU A 88 -2.53 -2.13 -30.76
N SER A 89 -3.37 -1.18 -30.33
CA SER A 89 -4.00 -1.25 -29.02
C SER A 89 -5.00 -2.42 -29.00
N PRO A 90 -5.10 -3.20 -27.90
CA PRO A 90 -5.95 -4.38 -27.86
C PRO A 90 -7.43 -4.00 -27.90
N VAL A 91 -8.03 -4.05 -29.10
CA VAL A 91 -9.47 -3.95 -29.29
C VAL A 91 -10.13 -5.15 -28.60
N TRP A 92 -10.96 -4.87 -27.59
CA TRP A 92 -11.65 -5.89 -26.84
C TRP A 92 -12.71 -6.59 -27.69
N ALA A 93 -12.46 -7.86 -28.05
CA ALA A 93 -13.44 -8.73 -28.67
C ALA A 93 -14.16 -9.58 -27.59
N PRO A 94 -15.50 -9.74 -27.66
CA PRO A 94 -16.23 -10.59 -26.71
C PRO A 94 -15.90 -12.08 -26.94
N PRO A 95 -15.65 -12.87 -25.89
CA PRO A 95 -15.44 -14.31 -26.04
C PRO A 95 -16.70 -15.06 -26.54
N GLU A 96 -16.51 -16.19 -27.21
CA GLU A 96 -17.54 -17.15 -27.67
C GLU A 96 -18.26 -17.89 -26.51
N SER A 97 -18.58 -17.17 -25.44
CA SER A 97 -19.29 -17.63 -24.23
C SER A 97 -20.59 -16.86 -24.02
N TRP A 98 -20.79 -15.76 -24.75
CA TRP A 98 -22.00 -14.95 -24.69
C TRP A 98 -23.10 -15.63 -25.51
N PRO A 99 -24.31 -15.82 -24.95
CA PRO A 99 -25.50 -16.09 -25.74
C PRO A 99 -25.79 -14.85 -26.60
N MET A 100 -25.56 -14.93 -27.91
CA MET A 100 -26.10 -13.96 -28.85
C MET A 100 -27.54 -14.34 -29.17
N GLU A 101 -28.50 -13.73 -28.48
CA GLU A 101 -29.89 -13.77 -28.90
C GLU A 101 -30.10 -12.76 -30.02
N THR A 102 -30.22 -13.27 -31.25
CA THR A 102 -30.58 -12.48 -32.43
C THR A 102 -31.99 -11.94 -32.28
N GLY A 103 -32.15 -10.62 -32.36
CA GLY A 103 -33.44 -9.95 -32.15
C GLY A 103 -34.53 -10.45 -33.11
N ALA A 104 -35.72 -10.70 -32.56
CA ALA A 104 -36.87 -11.18 -33.33
C ALA A 104 -37.49 -10.07 -34.18
N TYR A 105 -37.65 -10.31 -35.49
CA TYR A 105 -38.51 -9.54 -36.38
C TYR A 105 -39.61 -10.43 -36.94
N VAL A 106 -40.85 -10.02 -36.65
CA VAL A 106 -42.12 -10.21 -37.38
C VAL A 106 -42.25 -11.41 -38.33
N GLU A 107 -43.18 -12.31 -38.00
CA GLU A 107 -43.69 -13.36 -38.90
C GLU A 107 -44.39 -12.78 -40.14
N ILE A 108 -44.09 -13.31 -41.33
CA ILE A 108 -45.00 -13.33 -42.49
C ILE A 108 -44.86 -14.71 -43.17
N ASP A 109 -45.98 -15.34 -43.52
CA ASP A 109 -46.03 -16.66 -44.16
C ASP A 109 -45.31 -16.72 -45.52
N SER A 110 -44.66 -17.85 -45.84
CA SER A 110 -45.11 -18.77 -46.91
C SER A 110 -44.07 -19.85 -47.30
N GLU A 111 -44.54 -21.09 -47.45
CA GLU A 111 -43.95 -22.13 -48.31
C GLU A 111 -44.19 -21.75 -49.81
N PRO A 112 -43.45 -22.27 -50.84
CA PRO A 112 -42.99 -23.68 -50.90
C PRO A 112 -41.71 -24.02 -51.72
N GLU A 113 -41.43 -25.34 -51.72
CA GLU A 113 -40.89 -26.18 -52.83
C GLU A 113 -39.48 -26.04 -53.45
N VAL A 114 -38.86 -27.23 -53.65
CA VAL A 114 -38.07 -27.68 -54.82
C VAL A 114 -36.72 -27.00 -55.17
N GLY A 115 -35.64 -27.80 -55.18
CA GLY A 115 -34.38 -27.53 -55.90
C GLY A 115 -34.26 -28.37 -57.21
N PRO A 116 -33.07 -28.60 -57.81
CA PRO A 116 -31.72 -28.21 -57.39
C PRO A 116 -30.86 -27.62 -58.56
N SER A 117 -29.52 -27.69 -58.45
CA SER A 117 -28.50 -27.46 -59.52
C SER A 117 -28.20 -25.98 -59.88
N SER A 118 -27.10 -25.60 -60.57
CA SER A 118 -25.69 -26.08 -60.57
C SER A 118 -24.78 -25.12 -61.39
N LEU A 119 -23.45 -25.21 -61.22
CA LEU A 119 -22.40 -24.59 -62.08
C LEU A 119 -22.33 -23.02 -62.03
N MET A 120 -21.24 -22.31 -62.40
CA MET A 120 -19.90 -22.72 -62.84
C MET A 120 -18.76 -21.75 -62.41
N LYS A 121 -17.55 -22.33 -62.36
CA LYS A 121 -16.18 -21.80 -62.15
C LYS A 121 -15.77 -20.50 -62.91
N THR A 122 -14.96 -19.66 -62.24
CA THR A 122 -13.64 -19.08 -62.66
C THR A 122 -13.03 -18.35 -61.44
N ARG A 123 -11.80 -18.52 -60.92
CA ARG A 123 -10.52 -19.21 -61.27
C ARG A 123 -9.46 -18.42 -62.09
N ALA A 124 -8.68 -17.59 -61.40
CA ALA A 124 -7.24 -17.31 -61.64
C ALA A 124 -6.64 -16.55 -60.44
N SER A 125 -5.33 -16.50 -60.15
CA SER A 125 -4.27 -17.53 -60.21
C SER A 125 -3.00 -16.98 -59.53
N SER A 126 -2.38 -17.71 -58.59
CA SER A 126 -1.10 -17.29 -57.99
C SER A 126 0.10 -17.88 -58.75
N THR A 127 1.04 -17.02 -59.17
CA THR A 127 2.29 -17.40 -59.83
C THR A 127 3.37 -17.76 -58.81
N ARG A 128 3.91 -18.97 -58.91
CA ARG A 128 5.12 -19.39 -58.18
C ARG A 128 6.38 -19.11 -59.02
N THR A 129 7.43 -18.62 -58.37
CA THR A 129 8.82 -19.01 -58.65
C THR A 129 9.67 -18.89 -57.38
N MET A 130 10.78 -19.60 -57.19
CA MET A 130 11.07 -21.03 -57.33
C MET A 130 12.55 -21.22 -57.03
N GLU A 131 12.91 -21.99 -55.99
CA GLU A 131 14.14 -22.76 -56.02
C GLU A 131 14.02 -24.06 -55.21
N GLU A 132 14.69 -25.10 -55.69
CA GLU A 132 14.46 -26.51 -55.35
C GLU A 132 15.76 -27.29 -55.59
N ARG A 133 15.91 -28.45 -54.94
CA ARG A 133 16.98 -29.48 -55.08
C ARG A 133 18.20 -29.19 -54.21
N LEU A 134 18.98 -30.18 -53.76
CA LEU A 134 19.17 -31.59 -54.17
C LEU A 134 19.05 -32.53 -52.92
N ARG A 135 18.86 -33.86 -52.98
CA ARG A 135 18.81 -34.82 -54.11
C ARG A 135 17.97 -36.07 -53.72
N LYS A 136 17.30 -36.67 -54.71
CA LYS A 136 16.59 -37.97 -54.63
C LYS A 136 17.55 -39.16 -54.80
N ASN A 137 17.16 -40.35 -54.30
CA ASN A 137 17.14 -41.67 -54.99
C ASN A 137 17.24 -42.85 -53.98
N SER A 138 16.76 -44.08 -54.23
CA SER A 138 15.77 -44.63 -55.21
C SER A 138 15.57 -46.15 -55.00
N ARG A 139 14.33 -46.62 -54.75
CA ARG A 139 13.68 -47.81 -55.40
C ARG A 139 12.41 -48.31 -54.68
N ASN A 140 11.44 -48.72 -55.50
CA ASN A 140 10.31 -49.64 -55.21
C ASN A 140 10.62 -50.97 -55.96
N PRO A 141 10.00 -52.14 -55.67
CA PRO A 141 8.54 -52.39 -55.57
C PRO A 141 8.11 -53.28 -54.38
N GLY A 142 6.82 -53.59 -54.12
CA GLY A 142 5.56 -53.09 -54.70
C GLY A 142 4.40 -54.10 -54.52
N ARG A 143 3.15 -53.60 -54.41
CA ARG A 143 1.88 -54.34 -54.09
C ARG A 143 1.82 -54.96 -52.68
N ASP A 144 0.67 -55.06 -52.00
CA ASP A 144 -0.73 -54.68 -52.34
C ASP A 144 -1.37 -53.77 -51.26
N SER A 145 -2.65 -53.41 -51.43
CA SER A 145 -3.36 -52.37 -50.68
C SER A 145 -3.87 -52.77 -49.28
N PHE A 146 -3.71 -51.88 -48.29
CA PHE A 146 -4.73 -51.63 -47.26
C PHE A 146 -4.63 -50.19 -46.72
N SER A 147 -5.73 -49.64 -46.20
CA SER A 147 -5.83 -48.25 -45.73
C SER A 147 -5.37 -48.06 -44.29
N SER A 148 -4.43 -47.14 -44.06
CA SER A 148 -4.07 -46.67 -42.71
C SER A 148 -4.67 -45.29 -42.43
N THR A 149 -5.72 -45.24 -41.60
CA THR A 149 -6.21 -43.97 -41.01
C THR A 149 -5.19 -43.46 -39.99
N ALA A 150 -4.70 -42.23 -40.17
CA ALA A 150 -3.82 -41.59 -39.20
C ALA A 150 -4.60 -41.24 -37.91
N THR A 151 -4.09 -41.67 -36.76
CA THR A 151 -4.69 -41.39 -35.46
C THR A 151 -4.35 -39.99 -34.98
N SER A 152 -5.35 -39.12 -34.87
CA SER A 152 -5.24 -37.87 -34.12
C SER A 152 -4.99 -38.15 -32.63
N LYS A 153 -4.20 -37.31 -31.97
CA LYS A 153 -4.12 -37.32 -30.50
C LYS A 153 -5.52 -37.07 -29.92
N PRO A 154 -5.94 -37.77 -28.85
CA PRO A 154 -7.24 -37.52 -28.22
C PRO A 154 -7.22 -36.19 -27.46
N ASP A 155 -8.38 -35.50 -27.45
CA ASP A 155 -8.57 -34.29 -26.64
C ASP A 155 -8.45 -34.58 -25.13
N PRO A 156 -7.93 -33.63 -24.33
CA PRO A 156 -7.70 -33.82 -22.89
C PRO A 156 -9.02 -33.95 -22.11
N MET A 157 -9.30 -35.14 -21.56
CA MET A 157 -10.51 -35.39 -20.75
C MET A 157 -10.41 -34.79 -19.34
N TYR A 158 -11.17 -33.73 -19.08
CA TYR A 158 -11.28 -33.03 -17.80
C TYR A 158 -11.89 -33.93 -16.72
N ARG A 159 -11.22 -34.08 -15.58
CA ARG A 159 -11.71 -34.85 -14.42
C ARG A 159 -12.26 -33.92 -13.35
N MET A 160 -13.55 -34.08 -13.01
CA MET A 160 -14.26 -33.21 -12.07
C MET A 160 -14.91 -34.03 -10.95
N ARG A 161 -14.91 -33.51 -9.72
CA ARG A 161 -15.70 -34.06 -8.60
C ARG A 161 -17.11 -33.48 -8.61
N ILE A 162 -18.11 -34.35 -8.44
CA ILE A 162 -19.51 -33.98 -8.21
C ILE A 162 -19.94 -34.58 -6.88
N TYR A 163 -20.33 -33.71 -5.95
CA TYR A 163 -20.67 -34.03 -4.56
C TYR A 163 -22.16 -34.37 -4.43
N ARG A 164 -22.48 -35.40 -3.63
CA ARG A 164 -23.83 -35.72 -3.17
C ARG A 164 -24.19 -34.86 -1.93
N PRO A 165 -25.47 -34.79 -1.51
CA PRO A 165 -25.87 -34.02 -0.34
C PRO A 165 -25.22 -34.49 0.97
N ASN A 166 -24.79 -35.75 1.05
CA ASN A 166 -24.02 -36.33 2.16
C ASN A 166 -22.49 -36.18 2.01
N GLN A 167 -22.03 -35.16 1.27
CA GLN A 167 -20.62 -34.83 0.99
C GLN A 167 -19.76 -35.89 0.27
N ASN A 168 -20.25 -37.12 0.07
CA ASN A 168 -19.58 -38.12 -0.77
C ASN A 168 -19.55 -37.67 -2.24
N TYR A 169 -18.39 -37.77 -2.91
CA TYR A 169 -18.21 -37.32 -4.29
C TYR A 169 -18.03 -38.45 -5.30
N HIS A 170 -18.34 -38.16 -6.56
CA HIS A 170 -18.01 -39.00 -7.73
C HIS A 170 -17.06 -38.24 -8.66
N ILE A 171 -16.04 -38.91 -9.18
CA ILE A 171 -15.13 -38.34 -10.18
C ILE A 171 -15.62 -38.73 -11.57
N ILE A 172 -15.84 -37.74 -12.45
CA ILE A 172 -16.27 -37.94 -13.84
C ILE A 172 -15.26 -37.30 -14.79
N ALA A 173 -14.85 -38.05 -15.81
CA ALA A 173 -14.07 -37.54 -16.94
C ALA A 173 -15.02 -37.06 -18.06
N MET A 174 -14.79 -35.85 -18.57
CA MET A 174 -15.62 -35.19 -19.58
C MET A 174 -14.80 -34.42 -20.62
N ASP A 175 -15.44 -34.08 -21.74
CA ASP A 175 -14.89 -33.21 -22.79
C ASP A 175 -15.30 -31.74 -22.54
N LEU A 176 -14.52 -30.78 -23.03
CA LEU A 176 -14.77 -29.33 -22.97
C LEU A 176 -16.13 -28.91 -23.57
N LYS A 177 -16.66 -29.71 -24.50
CA LYS A 177 -17.94 -29.46 -25.18
C LYS A 177 -19.15 -30.09 -24.45
N ALA A 178 -18.94 -30.83 -23.35
CA ALA A 178 -20.01 -31.49 -22.63
C ALA A 178 -20.93 -30.49 -21.89
N THR A 179 -22.24 -30.55 -22.19
CA THR A 179 -23.27 -29.75 -21.52
C THR A 179 -23.77 -30.41 -20.23
N VAL A 180 -24.40 -29.64 -19.34
CA VAL A 180 -25.06 -30.14 -18.12
C VAL A 180 -26.08 -31.23 -18.46
N GLY A 181 -26.90 -31.06 -19.51
CA GLY A 181 -27.87 -32.09 -19.93
C GLY A 181 -27.23 -33.46 -20.22
N SER A 182 -26.06 -33.48 -20.89
CA SER A 182 -25.30 -34.72 -21.13
C SER A 182 -24.75 -35.34 -19.85
N LEU A 183 -24.35 -34.51 -18.89
CA LEU A 183 -23.82 -34.95 -17.58
C LEU A 183 -24.92 -35.47 -16.66
N THR A 184 -26.05 -34.78 -16.56
CA THR A 184 -27.26 -35.18 -15.82
C THR A 184 -27.77 -36.54 -16.31
N PHE A 185 -27.80 -36.79 -17.63
CA PHE A 185 -28.14 -38.11 -18.17
C PHE A 185 -27.12 -39.21 -17.77
N LYS A 186 -25.82 -38.91 -17.82
CA LYS A 186 -24.75 -39.84 -17.39
C LYS A 186 -24.75 -40.09 -15.86
N LEU A 187 -25.17 -39.11 -15.07
CA LEU A 187 -25.34 -39.21 -13.62
C LEU A 187 -26.56 -40.07 -13.26
N ASN A 188 -27.73 -39.76 -13.83
CA ASN A 188 -28.97 -40.52 -13.60
C ASN A 188 -28.90 -41.97 -14.11
N ARG A 189 -27.98 -42.28 -15.05
CA ARG A 189 -27.69 -43.66 -15.45
C ARG A 189 -26.67 -44.39 -14.54
N LYS A 190 -26.01 -43.68 -13.61
CA LYS A 190 -25.11 -44.24 -12.57
C LYS A 190 -25.72 -44.17 -11.15
N LEU A 191 -26.82 -43.46 -10.99
CA LEU A 191 -27.61 -43.33 -9.77
C LEU A 191 -28.93 -44.05 -10.03
N GLU A 192 -29.13 -45.23 -9.46
CA GLU A 192 -30.32 -46.08 -9.69
C GLU A 192 -31.58 -45.55 -8.96
N ASP A 193 -31.73 -44.22 -8.90
CA ASP A 193 -32.70 -43.47 -8.10
C ASP A 193 -33.71 -42.78 -9.05
N THR A 194 -34.48 -43.59 -9.77
CA THR A 194 -35.31 -43.18 -10.93
C THR A 194 -36.55 -42.33 -10.57
N ALA A 195 -36.63 -41.80 -9.36
CA ALA A 195 -37.83 -41.19 -8.79
C ALA A 195 -37.68 -39.71 -8.37
N ARG A 196 -36.51 -39.07 -8.59
CA ARG A 196 -36.25 -37.69 -8.17
C ARG A 196 -35.52 -36.87 -9.22
N PHE A 197 -36.13 -35.75 -9.63
CA PHE A 197 -35.47 -34.71 -10.42
C PHE A 197 -34.36 -34.07 -9.59
N HIS A 198 -33.13 -34.51 -9.86
CA HIS A 198 -31.91 -33.92 -9.32
C HIS A 198 -31.37 -32.88 -10.30
N THR A 199 -30.97 -31.73 -9.78
CA THR A 199 -30.36 -30.64 -10.53
C THR A 199 -28.90 -30.46 -10.11
N MET A 200 -28.09 -29.92 -11.02
CA MET A 200 -26.69 -29.63 -10.76
C MET A 200 -26.57 -28.20 -10.21
N TYR A 201 -26.06 -28.11 -8.99
CA TYR A 201 -25.74 -26.86 -8.33
C TYR A 201 -24.23 -26.62 -8.42
N LEU A 202 -23.85 -25.36 -8.58
CA LEU A 202 -22.49 -24.87 -8.53
C LEU A 202 -22.35 -24.01 -7.28
N GLU A 203 -21.51 -24.45 -6.35
CA GLU A 203 -21.15 -23.69 -5.16
C GLU A 203 -19.84 -22.92 -5.40
N GLU A 204 -19.92 -21.59 -5.36
CA GLU A 204 -18.79 -20.66 -5.47
C GLU A 204 -18.79 -19.74 -4.25
N GLN A 205 -17.72 -19.75 -3.44
CA GLN A 205 -17.62 -18.99 -2.18
C GLN A 205 -18.85 -19.16 -1.22
N GLY A 206 -19.46 -20.34 -1.17
CA GLY A 206 -20.67 -20.59 -0.37
C GLY A 206 -21.98 -20.03 -0.96
N ARG A 207 -21.96 -19.52 -2.20
CA ARG A 207 -23.16 -19.19 -2.99
C ARG A 207 -23.52 -20.40 -3.85
N GLU A 208 -24.72 -20.95 -3.70
CA GLU A 208 -25.19 -22.05 -4.57
C GLU A 208 -26.01 -21.49 -5.75
N ARG A 209 -25.50 -21.66 -6.98
CA ARG A 209 -26.19 -21.33 -8.22
C ARG A 209 -26.67 -22.61 -8.90
N ILE A 210 -27.86 -22.62 -9.49
CA ILE A 210 -28.27 -23.70 -10.41
C ILE A 210 -27.50 -23.53 -11.74
N LEU A 211 -27.21 -24.64 -12.43
CA LEU A 211 -26.68 -24.63 -13.80
C LEU A 211 -27.75 -25.02 -14.82
N ASP A 212 -27.86 -24.25 -15.89
CA ASP A 212 -28.81 -24.51 -16.97
C ASP A 212 -28.34 -25.65 -17.88
N ALA A 213 -29.29 -26.28 -18.60
CA ALA A 213 -29.05 -27.52 -19.34
C ALA A 213 -27.93 -27.41 -20.40
N ASP A 214 -27.77 -26.23 -21.01
CA ASP A 214 -26.83 -25.94 -22.09
C ASP A 214 -25.47 -25.42 -21.62
N GLU A 215 -25.32 -25.10 -20.33
CA GLU A 215 -24.05 -24.67 -19.77
C GLU A 215 -23.01 -25.78 -19.81
N ARG A 216 -21.73 -25.41 -19.81
CA ARG A 216 -20.59 -26.33 -20.00
C ARG A 216 -19.68 -26.30 -18.77
N PRO A 217 -19.85 -27.21 -17.79
CA PRO A 217 -19.08 -27.22 -16.54
C PRO A 217 -17.56 -27.15 -16.73
N ALA A 218 -17.01 -27.86 -17.73
CA ALA A 218 -15.59 -27.81 -18.05
C ALA A 218 -15.09 -26.41 -18.49
N LYS A 219 -15.94 -25.63 -19.18
CA LYS A 219 -15.61 -24.24 -19.58
C LYS A 219 -15.71 -23.27 -18.40
N ILE A 220 -16.65 -23.49 -17.47
CA ILE A 220 -16.73 -22.75 -16.20
C ILE A 220 -15.48 -23.03 -15.34
N VAL A 221 -15.11 -24.30 -15.16
CA VAL A 221 -13.88 -24.71 -14.46
C VAL A 221 -12.65 -24.05 -15.09
N LYS A 222 -12.48 -24.11 -16.42
CA LYS A 222 -11.36 -23.46 -17.11
C LYS A 222 -11.31 -21.95 -16.82
N LEU A 223 -12.45 -21.25 -16.89
CA LEU A 223 -12.52 -19.81 -16.65
C LEU A 223 -12.16 -19.44 -15.19
N ARG A 224 -12.68 -20.18 -14.20
CA ARG A 224 -12.35 -19.94 -12.79
C ARG A 224 -10.87 -20.26 -12.49
N MET A 225 -10.29 -21.27 -13.13
CA MET A 225 -8.85 -21.55 -13.05
C MET A 225 -7.99 -20.40 -13.65
N GLN A 226 -8.41 -19.82 -14.78
CA GLN A 226 -7.73 -18.67 -15.37
C GLN A 226 -7.82 -17.42 -14.48
N GLN A 227 -8.99 -17.12 -13.92
CA GLN A 227 -9.17 -16.04 -12.94
C GLN A 227 -8.31 -16.24 -11.68
N ALA A 228 -8.13 -17.48 -11.23
CA ALA A 228 -7.24 -17.84 -10.12
C ALA A 228 -5.74 -17.83 -10.47
N GLY A 229 -5.37 -17.61 -11.73
CA GLY A 229 -3.98 -17.45 -12.17
C GLY A 229 -3.25 -18.72 -12.60
N TYR A 230 -3.96 -19.78 -12.97
CA TYR A 230 -3.39 -20.96 -13.67
C TYR A 230 -3.38 -20.71 -15.19
N ASP A 231 -2.28 -21.06 -15.87
CA ASP A 231 -2.17 -20.92 -17.34
C ASP A 231 -2.74 -22.13 -18.09
N GLU A 232 -3.02 -21.96 -19.39
CA GLU A 232 -3.54 -23.05 -20.22
C GLU A 232 -2.56 -24.23 -20.32
N GLU A 233 -1.25 -23.96 -20.23
CA GLU A 233 -0.19 -24.97 -20.19
C GLU A 233 0.04 -25.62 -18.81
N ASP A 234 -0.71 -25.24 -17.77
CA ASP A 234 -0.64 -25.88 -16.44
C ASP A 234 -1.59 -27.10 -16.33
N GLY A 235 -2.23 -27.46 -17.44
CA GLY A 235 -3.34 -28.39 -17.53
C GLY A 235 -3.13 -29.76 -16.87
N MET A 236 -4.03 -30.07 -15.93
CA MET A 236 -4.35 -31.41 -15.38
C MET A 236 -3.24 -32.25 -14.73
N GLN A 237 -1.99 -31.80 -14.67
CA GLN A 237 -0.94 -32.49 -13.90
C GLN A 237 -0.76 -31.92 -12.48
N LEU A 238 -0.98 -30.61 -12.27
CA LEU A 238 -1.01 -30.03 -10.92
C LEU A 238 -2.34 -30.30 -10.21
N LEU A 239 -3.44 -30.18 -10.95
CA LEU A 239 -4.79 -30.42 -10.43
C LEU A 239 -5.13 -31.91 -10.52
N GLY A 240 -4.88 -32.63 -9.42
CA GLY A 240 -5.66 -33.82 -9.12
C GLY A 240 -7.15 -33.46 -8.97
N PRO A 241 -8.06 -34.45 -8.94
CA PRO A 241 -9.50 -34.21 -8.72
C PRO A 241 -9.82 -33.57 -7.35
N GLU A 242 -8.82 -33.40 -6.49
CA GLU A 242 -8.88 -32.71 -5.19
C GLU A 242 -8.85 -31.19 -5.32
N SER A 243 -7.98 -30.67 -6.18
CA SER A 243 -7.62 -29.24 -6.24
C SER A 243 -8.75 -28.27 -6.61
N LEU A 244 -9.85 -28.75 -7.20
CA LEU A 244 -10.95 -27.89 -7.66
C LEU A 244 -11.87 -27.39 -6.53
N GLY A 245 -11.83 -28.01 -5.35
CA GLY A 245 -12.69 -27.65 -4.21
C GLY A 245 -12.48 -26.25 -3.61
N MET A 246 -11.38 -25.58 -3.97
CA MET A 246 -11.10 -24.18 -3.64
C MET A 246 -11.79 -23.19 -4.60
N LEU A 247 -12.13 -23.63 -5.82
CA LEU A 247 -12.68 -22.81 -6.89
C LEU A 247 -14.18 -22.98 -7.02
N VAL A 248 -14.62 -24.24 -7.21
CA VAL A 248 -15.97 -24.60 -7.66
C VAL A 248 -16.35 -25.99 -7.14
N LYS A 249 -17.39 -26.06 -6.30
CA LYS A 249 -17.91 -27.31 -5.74
C LYS A 249 -19.25 -27.65 -6.39
N PHE A 250 -19.22 -28.55 -7.37
CA PHE A 250 -20.42 -29.01 -8.05
C PHE A 250 -21.17 -30.00 -7.15
N GLN A 251 -22.42 -29.70 -6.80
CA GLN A 251 -23.30 -30.57 -6.03
C GLN A 251 -24.44 -31.11 -6.88
N TYR A 252 -24.93 -32.31 -6.55
CA TYR A 252 -26.10 -32.93 -7.18
C TYR A 252 -27.18 -33.16 -6.13
N LYS A 253 -28.19 -32.29 -6.13
CA LYS A 253 -29.24 -32.20 -5.09
C LYS A 253 -30.62 -32.44 -5.70
N SER A 254 -31.52 -33.04 -4.91
CA SER A 254 -32.95 -33.17 -5.27
C SER A 254 -33.65 -31.82 -5.04
N GLN A 255 -34.62 -31.46 -5.89
CA GLN A 255 -35.31 -30.16 -5.91
C GLN A 255 -36.29 -29.91 -4.72
N LEU A 256 -36.09 -30.55 -3.57
CA LEU A 256 -36.85 -30.27 -2.34
C LEU A 256 -36.15 -29.17 -1.53
N LEU A 257 -36.95 -28.32 -0.86
CA LEU A 257 -36.48 -27.09 -0.21
C LEU A 257 -35.37 -27.39 0.81
N ALA A 258 -34.28 -26.62 0.72
CA ALA A 258 -33.22 -26.63 1.73
C ALA A 258 -33.64 -25.78 2.94
N GLY A 259 -34.36 -26.41 3.87
CA GLY A 259 -34.67 -25.87 5.20
C GLY A 259 -35.83 -24.87 5.24
N GLU A 260 -37.00 -25.32 5.72
CA GLU A 260 -37.96 -24.44 6.42
C GLU A 260 -37.55 -24.24 7.91
N ASP A 261 -36.29 -24.56 8.24
CA ASP A 261 -35.73 -24.52 9.59
C ASP A 261 -35.46 -23.08 10.05
N GLN A 262 -36.49 -22.50 10.68
CA GLN A 262 -36.38 -21.42 11.67
C GLN A 262 -35.71 -20.12 11.18
N LEU A 263 -36.44 -19.38 10.34
CA LEU A 263 -36.23 -17.93 10.22
C LEU A 263 -36.73 -17.23 11.49
N GLU A 264 -35.88 -17.15 12.52
CA GLU A 264 -36.10 -16.26 13.67
C GLU A 264 -36.07 -14.78 13.23
N LEU A 265 -37.26 -14.23 12.98
CA LEU A 265 -37.46 -12.82 12.64
C LEU A 265 -37.35 -11.95 13.89
N GLN A 266 -36.11 -11.67 14.33
CA GLN A 266 -35.83 -10.89 15.54
C GLN A 266 -36.18 -9.39 15.43
N ASN A 267 -36.48 -8.89 14.22
CA ASN A 267 -37.04 -7.55 13.97
C ASN A 267 -37.99 -7.59 12.76
N HIS A 268 -39.16 -6.97 12.89
CA HIS A 268 -40.17 -6.91 11.81
C HIS A 268 -39.95 -5.74 10.83
N THR A 269 -39.32 -4.65 11.29
CA THR A 269 -39.14 -3.41 10.51
C THR A 269 -37.96 -3.44 9.54
N SER A 270 -36.91 -4.19 9.84
CA SER A 270 -35.70 -4.31 9.01
C SER A 270 -35.32 -5.78 8.87
N ILE A 271 -35.72 -6.40 7.76
CA ILE A 271 -35.56 -7.83 7.52
C ILE A 271 -34.30 -8.09 6.70
N ASP A 272 -33.33 -8.80 7.30
CA ASP A 272 -32.12 -9.27 6.62
C ASP A 272 -32.24 -10.76 6.26
N LEU A 273 -32.35 -11.02 4.96
CA LEU A 273 -32.44 -12.37 4.38
C LEU A 273 -31.18 -12.70 3.58
N SER A 274 -30.09 -11.96 3.79
CA SER A 274 -28.91 -12.08 2.93
C SER A 274 -28.22 -13.45 3.06
N GLY A 275 -27.81 -14.00 1.91
CA GLY A 275 -27.13 -15.31 1.83
C GLY A 275 -27.97 -16.52 2.29
N LYS A 276 -29.30 -16.42 2.36
CA LYS A 276 -30.20 -17.51 2.78
C LYS A 276 -30.55 -18.52 1.68
N GLY A 277 -30.02 -18.35 0.46
CA GLY A 277 -30.27 -19.26 -0.68
C GLY A 277 -31.68 -19.13 -1.29
N LEU A 278 -32.38 -18.02 -1.05
CA LEU A 278 -33.79 -17.85 -1.42
C LEU A 278 -33.99 -17.68 -2.93
N ARG A 279 -34.69 -18.64 -3.56
CA ARG A 279 -35.15 -18.53 -4.95
C ARG A 279 -36.45 -17.72 -5.10
N THR A 280 -37.31 -17.75 -4.09
CA THR A 280 -38.60 -17.06 -4.05
C THR A 280 -38.84 -16.52 -2.64
N ILE A 281 -39.64 -15.46 -2.51
CA ILE A 281 -39.98 -14.88 -1.21
C ILE A 281 -40.93 -15.82 -0.45
N THR A 282 -40.53 -16.19 0.76
CA THR A 282 -41.24 -17.16 1.61
C THR A 282 -42.63 -16.66 2.02
N PRO A 283 -43.68 -17.50 2.05
CA PRO A 283 -45.04 -17.11 2.48
C PRO A 283 -45.16 -16.49 3.88
N LEU A 284 -44.16 -16.68 4.75
CA LEU A 284 -44.08 -16.01 6.05
C LEU A 284 -43.85 -14.49 5.92
N ILE A 285 -43.07 -14.06 4.91
CA ILE A 285 -42.70 -12.65 4.69
C ILE A 285 -43.88 -11.87 4.11
N TYR A 286 -44.70 -12.51 3.26
CA TYR A 286 -45.96 -11.93 2.75
C TYR A 286 -46.90 -11.46 3.87
N LYS A 287 -46.91 -12.13 5.03
CA LYS A 287 -47.74 -11.75 6.19
C LYS A 287 -47.24 -10.50 6.93
N ILE A 288 -46.00 -10.07 6.65
CA ILE A 288 -45.30 -8.96 7.34
C ILE A 288 -45.01 -7.83 6.34
N ALA A 289 -45.32 -8.01 5.04
CA ALA A 289 -44.95 -7.12 3.93
C ALA A 289 -45.29 -5.63 4.17
N GLU A 290 -46.43 -5.35 4.80
CA GLU A 290 -46.88 -3.99 5.12
C GLU A 290 -46.05 -3.30 6.21
N GLU A 291 -45.33 -4.04 7.07
CA GLU A 291 -44.51 -3.52 8.17
C GLU A 291 -43.03 -3.27 7.78
N ILE A 292 -42.59 -3.79 6.63
CA ILE A 292 -41.18 -3.76 6.21
C ILE A 292 -40.77 -2.34 5.81
N LEU A 293 -39.77 -1.76 6.49
CA LEU A 293 -39.12 -0.51 6.13
C LEU A 293 -37.82 -0.73 5.35
N THR A 294 -37.05 -1.77 5.72
CA THR A 294 -35.79 -2.16 5.06
C THR A 294 -35.82 -3.65 4.71
N LEU A 295 -35.49 -3.99 3.47
CA LEU A 295 -35.40 -5.37 3.00
C LEU A 295 -34.04 -5.63 2.35
N ARG A 296 -33.30 -6.63 2.86
CA ARG A 296 -32.03 -7.08 2.29
C ARG A 296 -32.17 -8.48 1.71
N LEU A 297 -32.09 -8.58 0.38
CA LEU A 297 -32.06 -9.84 -0.37
C LEU A 297 -30.65 -10.17 -0.91
N SER A 298 -29.65 -9.35 -0.56
CA SER A 298 -28.26 -9.49 -1.01
C SER A 298 -27.70 -10.91 -0.91
N ARG A 299 -26.84 -11.32 -1.86
CA ARG A 299 -26.22 -12.65 -1.94
C ARG A 299 -27.19 -13.85 -2.08
N ASN A 300 -28.47 -13.65 -2.42
CA ASN A 300 -29.37 -14.75 -2.79
C ASN A 300 -29.30 -15.04 -4.31
N PRO A 301 -29.42 -16.33 -4.72
CA PRO A 301 -29.31 -16.73 -6.12
C PRO A 301 -30.61 -16.40 -6.89
N MET A 302 -30.59 -15.27 -7.62
CA MET A 302 -31.64 -14.80 -8.53
C MET A 302 -33.07 -15.01 -8.01
N THR A 303 -33.39 -14.35 -6.89
CA THR A 303 -34.76 -14.22 -6.41
C THR A 303 -35.56 -13.32 -7.36
N GLU A 304 -36.48 -13.88 -8.14
CA GLU A 304 -37.49 -13.06 -8.80
C GLU A 304 -38.41 -12.46 -7.72
N ILE A 305 -38.47 -11.13 -7.65
CA ILE A 305 -39.31 -10.44 -6.68
C ILE A 305 -40.73 -10.33 -7.26
N PRO A 306 -41.75 -11.02 -6.70
CA PRO A 306 -43.07 -11.07 -7.31
C PRO A 306 -43.76 -9.70 -7.30
N LEU A 307 -44.59 -9.44 -8.32
CA LEU A 307 -45.35 -8.21 -8.47
C LEU A 307 -46.18 -7.90 -7.21
N ASP A 308 -46.99 -8.89 -6.80
CA ASP A 308 -47.93 -8.81 -5.70
C ASP A 308 -47.21 -8.49 -4.37
N PHE A 309 -46.00 -9.02 -4.18
CA PHE A 309 -45.21 -8.77 -2.97
C PHE A 309 -44.73 -7.31 -2.88
N ILE A 310 -44.22 -6.74 -3.98
CA ILE A 310 -43.82 -5.32 -4.01
C ILE A 310 -45.03 -4.41 -3.82
N GLN A 311 -46.20 -4.78 -4.37
CA GLN A 311 -47.45 -4.04 -4.18
C GLN A 311 -47.98 -4.13 -2.74
N SER A 312 -47.77 -5.25 -2.03
CA SER A 312 -48.04 -5.35 -0.58
C SER A 312 -47.05 -4.58 0.30
N CYS A 313 -45.86 -4.23 -0.20
CA CYS A 313 -44.82 -3.53 0.56
C CYS A 313 -45.06 -2.00 0.65
N THR A 314 -46.21 -1.62 1.22
CA THR A 314 -46.69 -0.23 1.33
C THR A 314 -45.73 0.72 2.05
N ASN A 315 -44.87 0.22 2.94
CA ASN A 315 -43.95 1.03 3.76
C ASN A 315 -42.46 0.90 3.37
N LEU A 316 -42.09 0.08 2.40
CA LEU A 316 -40.68 -0.23 2.07
C LEU A 316 -39.89 1.01 1.61
N ARG A 317 -38.81 1.35 2.30
CA ARG A 317 -37.98 2.54 2.02
C ARG A 317 -36.60 2.20 1.47
N ASP A 318 -35.96 1.12 1.93
CA ASP A 318 -34.62 0.71 1.53
C ASP A 318 -34.61 -0.75 1.05
N LEU A 319 -34.20 -0.98 -0.19
CA LEU A 319 -34.12 -2.30 -0.81
C LEU A 319 -32.69 -2.59 -1.28
N GLN A 320 -32.08 -3.64 -0.74
CA GLN A 320 -30.69 -4.00 -1.00
C GLN A 320 -30.62 -5.36 -1.72
N LEU A 321 -30.19 -5.32 -2.98
CA LEU A 321 -30.13 -6.43 -3.95
C LEU A 321 -28.68 -6.73 -4.38
N THR A 322 -27.69 -6.54 -3.48
CA THR A 322 -26.28 -6.62 -3.86
C THR A 322 -25.81 -8.06 -4.03
N HIS A 323 -24.84 -8.31 -4.92
CA HIS A 323 -24.26 -9.65 -5.11
C HIS A 323 -25.28 -10.75 -5.52
N MET A 324 -26.41 -10.39 -6.14
CA MET A 324 -27.43 -11.33 -6.63
C MET A 324 -27.15 -11.89 -8.02
N SER A 325 -26.07 -11.43 -8.68
CA SER A 325 -25.65 -11.82 -10.04
C SER A 325 -26.69 -11.53 -11.14
N MET A 326 -27.52 -10.51 -10.93
CA MET A 326 -28.57 -10.12 -11.87
C MET A 326 -27.97 -9.54 -13.16
N LYS A 327 -28.42 -10.02 -14.33
CA LYS A 327 -28.08 -9.44 -15.66
C LYS A 327 -28.94 -8.22 -16.03
N LYS A 328 -30.16 -8.18 -15.49
CA LYS A 328 -31.21 -7.20 -15.72
C LYS A 328 -31.97 -6.99 -14.40
N LEU A 329 -32.54 -5.81 -14.19
CA LEU A 329 -33.29 -5.49 -12.98
C LEU A 329 -34.78 -5.90 -13.13
N PRO A 330 -35.43 -6.50 -12.13
CA PRO A 330 -36.80 -6.99 -12.28
C PRO A 330 -37.81 -5.86 -12.46
N GLN A 331 -38.64 -5.96 -13.50
CA GLN A 331 -39.67 -4.96 -13.86
C GLN A 331 -40.75 -4.75 -12.78
N SER A 332 -40.87 -5.63 -11.79
CA SER A 332 -41.83 -5.52 -10.69
C SER A 332 -41.55 -4.31 -9.78
N LEU A 333 -40.29 -3.84 -9.71
CA LEU A 333 -39.90 -2.67 -8.89
C LEU A 333 -40.63 -1.38 -9.27
N ARG A 334 -41.07 -1.24 -10.53
CA ARG A 334 -41.76 -0.03 -11.02
C ARG A 334 -43.09 0.26 -10.29
N HIS A 335 -43.68 -0.75 -9.63
CA HIS A 335 -44.91 -0.62 -8.85
C HIS A 335 -44.69 -0.22 -7.38
N SER A 336 -43.43 -0.01 -6.95
CA SER A 336 -43.15 0.39 -5.56
C SER A 336 -43.34 1.90 -5.38
N SER A 337 -44.47 2.33 -4.82
CA SER A 337 -44.77 3.74 -4.53
C SER A 337 -44.05 4.31 -3.30
N SER A 338 -43.36 3.46 -2.54
CA SER A 338 -42.80 3.75 -1.21
C SER A 338 -41.27 3.88 -1.18
N LEU A 339 -40.59 3.31 -2.17
CA LEU A 339 -39.13 3.11 -2.17
C LEU A 339 -38.36 4.44 -2.28
N ARG A 340 -37.37 4.62 -1.38
CA ARG A 340 -36.52 5.81 -1.30
C ARG A 340 -35.05 5.53 -1.59
N ARG A 341 -34.56 4.32 -1.30
CA ARG A 341 -33.19 3.88 -1.52
C ARG A 341 -33.22 2.52 -2.22
N LEU A 342 -32.49 2.43 -3.33
CA LEU A 342 -32.27 1.21 -4.09
C LEU A 342 -30.78 0.94 -4.21
N ASP A 343 -30.33 -0.22 -3.72
CA ASP A 343 -28.94 -0.68 -3.85
C ASP A 343 -28.90 -1.95 -4.71
N ILE A 344 -28.34 -1.82 -5.91
CA ILE A 344 -28.19 -2.87 -6.93
C ILE A 344 -26.70 -3.12 -7.24
N SER A 345 -25.82 -2.73 -6.32
CA SER A 345 -24.36 -2.77 -6.50
C SER A 345 -23.80 -4.20 -6.52
N SER A 346 -22.68 -4.42 -7.23
CA SER A 346 -22.06 -5.73 -7.42
C SER A 346 -23.01 -6.76 -8.05
N ASN A 347 -23.56 -6.42 -9.21
CA ASN A 347 -24.32 -7.33 -10.07
C ASN A 347 -23.72 -7.34 -11.49
N SER A 348 -24.36 -8.02 -12.44
CA SER A 348 -23.92 -8.12 -13.83
C SER A 348 -24.82 -7.27 -14.76
N ILE A 349 -25.40 -6.19 -14.23
CA ILE A 349 -26.38 -5.37 -14.96
C ILE A 349 -25.65 -4.62 -16.07
N SER A 350 -26.14 -4.76 -17.30
CA SER A 350 -25.61 -4.11 -18.51
C SER A 350 -26.42 -2.86 -18.90
N GLU A 351 -27.73 -2.91 -18.70
CA GLU A 351 -28.66 -1.80 -18.98
C GLU A 351 -29.65 -1.61 -17.84
N LEU A 352 -30.08 -0.36 -17.64
CA LEU A 352 -31.18 0.00 -16.74
C LEU A 352 -32.51 0.29 -17.47
N THR A 353 -32.47 0.41 -18.80
CA THR A 353 -33.56 0.80 -19.72
C THR A 353 -34.89 0.08 -19.50
N GLU A 354 -34.86 -1.24 -19.28
CA GLU A 354 -36.07 -2.05 -19.11
C GLU A 354 -36.74 -1.88 -17.73
N ALA A 355 -36.05 -1.28 -16.75
CA ALA A 355 -36.53 -1.19 -15.38
C ALA A 355 -37.57 -0.08 -15.14
N LYS A 356 -37.62 0.94 -16.01
CA LYS A 356 -38.51 2.11 -15.91
C LYS A 356 -38.56 2.77 -14.53
N LEU A 357 -37.38 3.00 -13.93
CA LEU A 357 -37.25 3.58 -12.57
C LEU A 357 -37.94 4.96 -12.41
N HIS A 358 -38.28 5.65 -13.50
CA HIS A 358 -39.08 6.88 -13.48
C HIS A 358 -40.53 6.71 -13.00
N GLU A 359 -41.07 5.49 -12.94
CA GLU A 359 -42.39 5.20 -12.35
C GLU A 359 -42.34 5.28 -10.80
N ILE A 360 -41.14 5.35 -10.18
CA ILE A 360 -40.91 5.43 -8.73
C ILE A 360 -40.71 6.90 -8.31
N GLU A 361 -41.79 7.64 -8.11
CA GLU A 361 -41.76 9.08 -7.75
C GLU A 361 -40.97 9.39 -6.46
N GLY A 362 -40.90 8.43 -5.53
CA GLY A 362 -40.30 8.59 -4.20
C GLY A 362 -38.78 8.36 -4.09
N LEU A 363 -38.09 8.04 -5.19
CA LEU A 363 -36.70 7.53 -5.12
C LEU A 363 -35.68 8.66 -4.90
N ILE A 364 -34.93 8.57 -3.80
CA ILE A 364 -33.96 9.58 -3.31
C ILE A 364 -32.52 9.15 -3.60
N ALA A 365 -32.20 7.86 -3.50
CA ALA A 365 -30.84 7.34 -3.66
C ALA A 365 -30.75 6.06 -4.49
N ILE A 366 -29.84 6.03 -5.46
CA ILE A 366 -29.49 4.85 -6.27
C ILE A 366 -28.02 4.52 -6.08
N PHE A 367 -27.73 3.27 -5.71
CA PHE A 367 -26.39 2.71 -5.67
C PHE A 367 -26.31 1.57 -6.70
N ALA A 368 -25.50 1.76 -7.74
CA ALA A 368 -25.32 0.82 -8.84
C ALA A 368 -23.84 0.57 -9.14
N SER A 369 -22.99 0.63 -8.11
CA SER A 369 -21.55 0.46 -8.27
C SER A 369 -21.17 -0.99 -8.61
N ASN A 370 -20.03 -1.20 -9.27
CA ASN A 370 -19.55 -2.52 -9.68
C ASN A 370 -20.60 -3.28 -10.50
N ASN A 371 -20.95 -2.73 -11.66
CA ASN A 371 -21.84 -3.34 -12.65
C ASN A 371 -21.18 -3.28 -14.06
N CYS A 372 -21.91 -3.68 -15.10
CA CYS A 372 -21.46 -3.60 -16.49
C CYS A 372 -22.15 -2.48 -17.29
N LEU A 373 -22.67 -1.44 -16.61
CA LEU A 373 -23.37 -0.33 -17.26
C LEU A 373 -22.44 0.42 -18.19
N TYR A 374 -22.92 0.72 -19.39
CA TYR A 374 -22.19 1.50 -20.41
C TYR A 374 -22.91 2.80 -20.79
N ASP A 375 -24.22 2.89 -20.59
CA ASP A 375 -25.07 4.06 -20.88
C ASP A 375 -26.22 4.19 -19.84
N MET A 376 -26.82 5.37 -19.75
CA MET A 376 -27.88 5.72 -18.79
C MET A 376 -29.19 6.09 -19.52
N PRO A 377 -30.36 5.59 -19.08
CA PRO A 377 -31.61 5.77 -19.82
C PRO A 377 -32.13 7.21 -19.80
N GLU A 378 -32.57 7.72 -20.96
CA GLU A 378 -33.11 9.08 -21.17
C GLU A 378 -34.20 9.49 -20.16
N TYR A 379 -34.98 8.55 -19.63
CA TYR A 379 -36.05 8.87 -18.66
C TYR A 379 -35.56 9.30 -17.27
N LEU A 380 -34.25 9.30 -17.00
CA LEU A 380 -33.67 9.91 -15.80
C LEU A 380 -34.06 11.39 -15.66
N ASP A 381 -34.30 12.08 -16.77
CA ASP A 381 -34.87 13.44 -16.86
C ASP A 381 -36.15 13.65 -16.03
N ARG A 382 -36.87 12.59 -15.67
CA ARG A 382 -38.13 12.62 -14.91
C ARG A 382 -37.94 12.34 -13.41
N MET A 383 -36.74 11.96 -12.97
CA MET A 383 -36.46 11.49 -11.60
C MET A 383 -36.09 12.65 -10.66
N PHE A 384 -36.99 13.62 -10.54
CA PHE A 384 -36.76 14.87 -9.79
C PHE A 384 -36.47 14.70 -8.30
N SER A 385 -36.79 13.55 -7.70
CA SER A 385 -36.58 13.24 -6.28
C SER A 385 -35.16 12.78 -5.93
N LEU A 386 -34.31 12.48 -6.93
CA LEU A 386 -33.01 11.85 -6.72
C LEU A 386 -31.96 12.85 -6.19
N THR A 387 -31.43 12.59 -5.00
CA THR A 387 -30.36 13.39 -4.37
C THR A 387 -29.00 12.72 -4.41
N THR A 388 -28.94 11.38 -4.47
CA THR A 388 -27.68 10.62 -4.36
C THR A 388 -27.58 9.55 -5.44
N LEU A 389 -26.53 9.61 -6.25
CA LEU A 389 -26.27 8.64 -7.31
C LEU A 389 -24.83 8.12 -7.26
N ASN A 390 -24.67 6.80 -7.12
CA ASN A 390 -23.38 6.13 -7.26
C ASN A 390 -23.41 5.16 -8.45
N ILE A 391 -22.60 5.44 -9.47
CA ILE A 391 -22.38 4.60 -10.66
C ILE A 391 -20.89 4.26 -10.85
N SER A 392 -20.13 4.25 -9.75
CA SER A 392 -18.69 3.92 -9.76
C SER A 392 -18.41 2.49 -10.20
N ASN A 393 -17.20 2.22 -10.73
CA ASN A 393 -16.80 0.91 -11.25
C ASN A 393 -17.79 0.32 -12.28
N ASN A 394 -18.08 1.09 -13.33
CA ASN A 394 -18.85 0.65 -14.50
C ASN A 394 -17.98 0.79 -15.78
N LYS A 395 -18.59 0.93 -16.96
CA LYS A 395 -17.94 0.99 -18.28
C LYS A 395 -18.23 2.27 -19.07
N PHE A 396 -18.71 3.33 -18.41
CA PHE A 396 -19.02 4.61 -19.07
C PHE A 396 -17.76 5.22 -19.71
N GLN A 397 -17.81 5.50 -21.02
CA GLN A 397 -16.71 6.12 -21.78
C GLN A 397 -16.84 7.64 -21.88
N THR A 398 -18.08 8.14 -21.79
CA THR A 398 -18.44 9.56 -21.79
C THR A 398 -19.27 9.86 -20.54
N PHE A 399 -19.39 11.13 -20.18
CA PHE A 399 -20.35 11.55 -19.14
C PHE A 399 -21.78 11.43 -19.70
N PRO A 400 -22.74 10.78 -19.00
CA PRO A 400 -24.09 10.61 -19.55
C PRO A 400 -24.89 11.91 -19.49
N PRO A 401 -25.42 12.43 -20.62
CA PRO A 401 -26.11 13.72 -20.64
C PRO A 401 -27.39 13.74 -19.79
N ALA A 402 -28.06 12.60 -19.64
CA ALA A 402 -29.25 12.43 -18.79
C ALA A 402 -28.98 12.57 -17.27
N LEU A 403 -27.73 12.85 -16.84
CA LEU A 403 -27.43 13.26 -15.46
C LEU A 403 -27.51 14.78 -15.28
N LEU A 404 -27.32 15.56 -16.34
CA LEU A 404 -27.29 17.04 -16.31
C LEU A 404 -28.67 17.65 -16.01
N THR A 405 -29.73 16.89 -16.31
CA THR A 405 -31.13 17.27 -16.08
C THR A 405 -31.57 17.11 -14.62
N LEU A 406 -30.78 16.42 -13.78
CA LEU A 406 -31.08 16.11 -12.38
C LEU A 406 -30.81 17.29 -11.43
N LYS A 407 -31.70 18.29 -11.46
CA LYS A 407 -31.59 19.57 -10.72
C LYS A 407 -31.59 19.49 -9.18
N ASN A 408 -31.77 18.31 -8.60
CA ASN A 408 -31.80 18.08 -7.14
C ASN A 408 -30.69 17.14 -6.65
N LEU A 409 -29.72 16.78 -7.51
CA LEU A 409 -28.63 15.90 -7.12
C LEU A 409 -27.64 16.64 -6.19
N HIS A 410 -27.30 16.03 -5.06
CA HIS A 410 -26.38 16.54 -4.03
C HIS A 410 -25.08 15.71 -3.99
N ASP A 411 -25.18 14.38 -4.07
CA ASP A 411 -24.04 13.44 -4.15
C ASP A 411 -23.97 12.78 -5.53
N LEU A 412 -22.82 12.88 -6.20
CA LEU A 412 -22.51 12.13 -7.42
C LEU A 412 -21.15 11.42 -7.32
N ASP A 413 -21.14 10.10 -7.53
CA ASP A 413 -19.93 9.30 -7.67
C ASP A 413 -19.93 8.54 -9.01
N ILE A 414 -18.97 8.89 -9.87
CA ILE A 414 -18.71 8.31 -11.19
C ILE A 414 -17.30 7.69 -11.27
N SER A 415 -16.68 7.38 -10.12
CA SER A 415 -15.29 6.93 -10.03
C SER A 415 -15.03 5.60 -10.76
N PHE A 416 -13.81 5.41 -11.24
CA PHE A 416 -13.33 4.22 -11.95
C PHE A 416 -14.18 3.84 -13.17
N ASN A 417 -14.63 4.83 -13.94
CA ASN A 417 -15.14 4.63 -15.29
C ASN A 417 -14.02 4.90 -16.32
N MET A 418 -14.36 5.07 -17.59
CA MET A 418 -13.40 5.36 -18.67
C MET A 418 -13.58 6.77 -19.24
N ILE A 419 -14.22 7.67 -18.46
CA ILE A 419 -14.67 9.00 -18.89
C ILE A 419 -13.48 9.88 -19.28
N THR A 420 -13.47 10.40 -20.51
CA THR A 420 -12.39 11.22 -21.08
C THR A 420 -12.51 12.72 -20.79
N GLU A 421 -13.73 13.23 -20.60
CA GLU A 421 -14.02 14.65 -20.44
C GLU A 421 -15.32 14.89 -19.66
N LEU A 422 -15.49 16.12 -19.17
CA LEU A 422 -16.72 16.59 -18.52
C LEU A 422 -17.37 17.69 -19.38
N PRO A 423 -18.68 17.59 -19.69
CA PRO A 423 -19.39 18.57 -20.52
C PRO A 423 -19.50 19.93 -19.81
N GLU A 424 -19.55 21.03 -20.58
CA GLU A 424 -19.64 22.39 -20.00
C GLU A 424 -20.95 22.58 -19.22
N GLU A 425 -22.00 21.91 -19.66
CA GLU A 425 -23.33 21.86 -19.05
C GLU A 425 -23.33 21.32 -17.61
N ILE A 426 -22.24 20.70 -17.12
CA ILE A 426 -22.11 20.29 -15.71
C ILE A 426 -22.36 21.47 -14.75
N GLY A 427 -22.02 22.70 -15.16
CA GLY A 427 -22.28 23.93 -14.41
C GLY A 427 -23.77 24.24 -14.14
N THR A 428 -24.70 23.48 -14.72
CA THR A 428 -26.15 23.60 -14.44
C THR A 428 -26.56 22.94 -13.12
N MET A 429 -25.78 21.99 -12.60
CA MET A 429 -26.14 21.16 -11.44
C MET A 429 -25.90 21.88 -10.09
N GLN A 430 -26.51 23.05 -9.91
CA GLN A 430 -26.21 23.98 -8.81
C GLN A 430 -26.43 23.41 -7.39
N THR A 431 -27.19 22.33 -7.22
CA THR A 431 -27.41 21.65 -5.91
C THR A 431 -26.27 20.73 -5.49
N LEU A 432 -25.33 20.40 -6.38
CA LEU A 432 -24.33 19.38 -6.13
C LEU A 432 -23.38 19.82 -4.99
N GLU A 433 -23.35 19.06 -3.89
CA GLU A 433 -22.49 19.30 -2.72
C GLU A 433 -21.22 18.44 -2.76
N LYS A 434 -21.31 17.23 -3.34
CA LYS A 434 -20.22 16.25 -3.41
C LYS A 434 -20.11 15.65 -4.81
N LEU A 435 -18.89 15.69 -5.36
CA LEU A 435 -18.54 15.08 -6.63
C LEU A 435 -17.29 14.21 -6.48
N VAL A 436 -17.34 12.96 -6.95
CA VAL A 436 -16.23 12.00 -6.91
C VAL A 436 -16.01 11.42 -8.32
N ILE A 437 -14.83 11.68 -8.89
CA ILE A 437 -14.48 11.35 -10.29
C ILE A 437 -13.15 10.55 -10.38
N VAL A 438 -12.73 9.93 -9.29
CA VAL A 438 -11.42 9.25 -9.14
C VAL A 438 -11.20 8.19 -10.21
N GLY A 439 -9.98 8.07 -10.76
CA GLY A 439 -9.62 6.95 -11.62
C GLY A 439 -10.33 6.94 -12.98
N ASN A 440 -10.66 8.10 -13.53
CA ASN A 440 -11.13 8.28 -14.90
C ASN A 440 -9.97 8.76 -15.81
N ARG A 441 -10.27 9.25 -17.02
CA ARG A 441 -9.29 9.75 -18.00
C ARG A 441 -9.46 11.25 -18.28
N ILE A 442 -10.00 11.99 -17.31
CA ILE A 442 -10.40 13.39 -17.49
C ILE A 442 -9.14 14.26 -17.59
N SER A 443 -9.03 15.04 -18.68
CA SER A 443 -7.84 15.86 -18.97
C SER A 443 -7.94 17.32 -18.50
N HIS A 444 -9.16 17.88 -18.47
CA HIS A 444 -9.44 19.28 -18.17
C HIS A 444 -10.80 19.43 -17.48
N PHE A 445 -10.97 20.50 -16.70
CA PHE A 445 -12.28 20.95 -16.22
C PHE A 445 -12.83 22.04 -17.16
N PRO A 446 -14.12 22.01 -17.52
CA PRO A 446 -14.75 23.08 -18.29
C PRO A 446 -14.89 24.36 -17.45
N ASN A 447 -14.85 25.53 -18.10
CA ASN A 447 -14.91 26.82 -17.39
C ASN A 447 -16.21 26.97 -16.58
N ASP A 448 -17.33 26.49 -17.13
CA ASP A 448 -18.65 26.57 -16.50
C ASP A 448 -18.81 25.75 -15.21
N ILE A 449 -17.83 24.90 -14.85
CA ILE A 449 -17.82 24.22 -13.54
C ILE A 449 -17.85 25.22 -12.38
N SER A 450 -17.35 26.46 -12.59
CA SER A 450 -17.37 27.53 -11.58
C SER A 450 -18.78 27.97 -11.16
N ARG A 451 -19.83 27.52 -11.86
CA ARG A 451 -21.25 27.77 -11.53
C ARG A 451 -21.81 26.82 -10.46
N LEU A 452 -21.07 25.80 -10.02
CA LEU A 452 -21.46 24.84 -8.98
C LEU A 452 -21.43 25.45 -7.57
N THR A 453 -22.31 26.41 -7.29
CA THR A 453 -22.30 27.25 -6.07
C THR A 453 -22.41 26.50 -4.75
N ASN A 454 -22.87 25.24 -4.74
CA ASN A 454 -22.98 24.42 -3.52
C ASN A 454 -21.86 23.38 -3.34
N LEU A 455 -20.97 23.17 -4.31
CA LEU A 455 -19.98 22.09 -4.24
C LEU A 455 -19.01 22.31 -3.07
N GLY A 456 -19.05 21.42 -2.08
CA GLY A 456 -18.25 21.47 -0.86
C GLY A 456 -17.10 20.45 -0.85
N TYR A 457 -17.23 19.35 -1.59
CA TYR A 457 -16.23 18.28 -1.69
C TYR A 457 -16.04 17.86 -3.15
N LEU A 458 -14.80 17.90 -3.63
CA LEU A 458 -14.39 17.33 -4.92
C LEU A 458 -13.18 16.42 -4.74
N ASP A 459 -13.29 15.20 -5.24
CA ASP A 459 -12.20 14.23 -5.32
C ASP A 459 -12.00 13.80 -6.78
N CYS A 460 -10.86 14.18 -7.34
CA CYS A 460 -10.49 14.03 -8.74
C CYS A 460 -9.15 13.31 -8.95
N ARG A 461 -8.70 12.54 -7.94
CA ARG A 461 -7.44 11.79 -7.97
C ARG A 461 -7.31 10.83 -9.15
N ARG A 462 -6.06 10.54 -9.55
CA ARG A 462 -5.73 9.57 -10.61
C ARG A 462 -6.51 9.83 -11.91
N ASN A 463 -6.46 11.06 -12.39
CA ASN A 463 -6.96 11.49 -13.71
C ASN A 463 -5.78 12.06 -14.53
N GLN A 464 -6.03 12.83 -15.59
CA GLN A 464 -5.02 13.47 -16.44
C GLN A 464 -5.09 15.01 -16.36
N ILE A 465 -5.62 15.54 -15.26
CA ILE A 465 -6.00 16.95 -15.14
C ILE A 465 -4.77 17.86 -15.17
N SER A 466 -4.76 18.83 -16.08
CA SER A 466 -3.66 19.80 -16.24
C SER A 466 -3.82 21.10 -15.44
N ASN A 467 -5.06 21.50 -15.14
CA ASN A 467 -5.42 22.80 -14.58
C ASN A 467 -6.58 22.69 -13.58
N LEU A 468 -6.42 23.30 -12.40
CA LEU A 468 -7.40 23.30 -11.30
C LEU A 468 -8.09 24.65 -11.06
N SER A 469 -7.68 25.74 -11.73
CA SER A 469 -8.19 27.09 -11.42
C SER A 469 -9.72 27.25 -11.49
N PRO A 470 -10.46 26.68 -12.47
CA PRO A 470 -11.92 26.79 -12.52
C PRO A 470 -12.62 26.19 -11.29
N VAL A 471 -12.00 25.20 -10.66
CA VAL A 471 -12.48 24.53 -9.44
C VAL A 471 -12.13 25.33 -8.19
N CYS A 472 -10.91 25.90 -8.10
CA CYS A 472 -10.50 26.69 -6.94
C CYS A 472 -11.43 27.90 -6.69
N MET A 473 -12.03 28.46 -7.75
CA MET A 473 -12.93 29.62 -7.70
C MET A 473 -14.28 29.33 -7.00
N LEU A 474 -14.60 28.08 -6.68
CA LEU A 474 -15.88 27.68 -6.13
C LEU A 474 -16.13 28.21 -4.71
N ALA A 475 -17.25 28.92 -4.53
CA ALA A 475 -17.52 29.71 -3.34
C ALA A 475 -17.65 28.89 -2.03
N LYS A 476 -18.19 27.66 -2.11
CA LYS A 476 -18.42 26.77 -0.96
C LYS A 476 -17.45 25.59 -0.87
N LEU A 477 -16.54 25.42 -1.83
CA LEU A 477 -15.62 24.27 -1.86
C LEU A 477 -14.75 24.29 -0.61
N ARG A 478 -14.77 23.20 0.18
CA ARG A 478 -13.98 23.06 1.41
C ARG A 478 -12.80 22.13 1.22
N HIS A 479 -13.00 21.04 0.48
CA HIS A 479 -12.00 19.99 0.27
C HIS A 479 -11.84 19.69 -1.22
N LEU A 480 -10.60 19.79 -1.70
CA LEU A 480 -10.18 19.36 -3.03
C LEU A 480 -9.02 18.37 -2.89
N SER A 481 -9.22 17.16 -3.43
CA SER A 481 -8.15 16.17 -3.61
C SER A 481 -7.95 15.93 -5.11
N ALA A 482 -6.71 16.13 -5.56
CA ALA A 482 -6.29 16.16 -6.97
C ALA A 482 -4.99 15.38 -7.19
N ASP A 483 -4.68 14.44 -6.29
CA ASP A 483 -3.44 13.65 -6.29
C ASP A 483 -3.29 12.76 -7.53
N HIS A 484 -2.06 12.55 -7.99
CA HIS A 484 -1.75 11.77 -9.20
C HIS A 484 -2.49 12.32 -10.45
N ASN A 485 -2.24 13.59 -10.77
CA ASN A 485 -2.71 14.25 -11.99
C ASN A 485 -1.51 14.85 -12.75
N MET A 486 -1.76 15.64 -13.80
CA MET A 486 -0.75 16.25 -14.65
C MET A 486 -0.67 17.77 -14.44
N VAL A 487 -0.89 18.26 -13.22
CA VAL A 487 -0.91 19.70 -12.89
C VAL A 487 0.52 20.23 -12.86
N HIS A 488 0.87 21.09 -13.83
CA HIS A 488 2.21 21.69 -13.94
C HIS A 488 2.32 23.06 -13.22
N ASN A 489 1.23 23.83 -13.23
CA ASN A 489 1.15 25.17 -12.63
C ASN A 489 -0.07 25.24 -11.71
N LEU A 490 0.15 25.54 -10.43
CA LEU A 490 -0.91 25.58 -9.43
C LEU A 490 -1.39 27.03 -9.22
N ASN A 491 -2.32 27.46 -10.09
CA ASN A 491 -2.90 28.80 -10.05
C ASN A 491 -4.13 28.82 -9.11
N LEU A 492 -3.87 29.07 -7.83
CA LEU A 492 -4.85 29.10 -6.74
C LEU A 492 -5.69 30.37 -6.76
N SER A 493 -6.88 30.30 -7.36
CA SER A 493 -7.92 31.34 -7.29
C SER A 493 -8.91 31.03 -6.17
N LEU A 494 -8.52 31.23 -4.90
CA LEU A 494 -9.21 30.64 -3.74
C LEU A 494 -10.58 31.26 -3.42
N GLY A 495 -11.60 30.40 -3.27
CA GLY A 495 -12.90 30.74 -2.67
C GLY A 495 -12.86 30.89 -1.13
N PRO A 496 -13.85 31.58 -0.52
CA PRO A 496 -13.81 31.99 0.90
C PRO A 496 -13.95 30.86 1.92
N HIS A 497 -14.43 29.68 1.52
CA HIS A 497 -14.60 28.51 2.40
C HIS A 497 -13.57 27.39 2.17
N PHE A 498 -12.56 27.63 1.33
CA PHE A 498 -11.58 26.63 0.92
C PHE A 498 -10.61 26.31 2.06
N ALA A 499 -10.65 25.06 2.54
CA ALA A 499 -10.01 24.63 3.79
C ALA A 499 -8.94 23.54 3.60
N THR A 500 -9.04 22.69 2.57
CA THR A 500 -8.09 21.60 2.33
C THR A 500 -7.79 21.44 0.84
N LEU A 501 -6.51 21.49 0.49
CA LEU A 501 -5.98 21.09 -0.81
C LEU A 501 -4.97 19.96 -0.63
N ILE A 502 -5.21 18.85 -1.31
CA ILE A 502 -4.25 17.75 -1.48
C ILE A 502 -4.00 17.61 -2.97
N ALA A 503 -2.78 17.88 -3.43
CA ALA A 503 -2.39 17.81 -4.84
C ALA A 503 -1.04 17.09 -5.01
N SER A 504 -0.81 16.05 -4.20
CA SER A 504 0.43 15.29 -4.19
C SER A 504 0.64 14.49 -5.49
N HIS A 505 1.89 14.13 -5.79
CA HIS A 505 2.26 13.42 -7.02
C HIS A 505 1.74 14.13 -8.29
N ASN A 506 1.99 15.43 -8.39
CA ASN A 506 1.77 16.25 -9.58
C ASN A 506 3.08 16.95 -9.94
N ASP A 507 3.35 17.16 -11.23
CA ASP A 507 4.57 17.81 -11.72
C ASP A 507 4.57 19.36 -11.53
N ILE A 508 4.05 19.84 -10.40
CA ILE A 508 3.91 21.28 -10.08
C ILE A 508 5.29 21.92 -9.98
N THR A 509 5.56 22.89 -10.84
CA THR A 509 6.80 23.68 -10.84
C THR A 509 6.64 25.06 -10.19
N GLN A 510 5.44 25.65 -10.29
CA GLN A 510 5.13 26.98 -9.78
C GLN A 510 3.74 27.00 -9.13
N ILE A 511 3.61 27.81 -8.07
CA ILE A 511 2.36 28.12 -7.39
C ILE A 511 2.11 29.61 -7.59
N THR A 512 0.90 30.02 -7.94
CA THR A 512 0.50 31.44 -7.87
C THR A 512 -0.81 31.58 -7.11
N LEU A 513 -0.89 32.50 -6.16
CA LEU A 513 -2.17 32.94 -5.60
C LEU A 513 -2.73 34.08 -6.45
N VAL A 514 -3.87 33.85 -7.09
CA VAL A 514 -4.62 34.87 -7.82
C VAL A 514 -5.83 35.26 -6.97
N GLN A 515 -6.06 36.56 -6.81
CA GLN A 515 -7.23 37.04 -6.07
C GLN A 515 -8.50 36.76 -6.90
N GLY A 516 -9.27 35.75 -6.49
CA GLY A 516 -10.58 35.47 -7.06
C GLY A 516 -11.59 36.59 -6.72
N PRO A 517 -12.66 36.78 -7.53
CA PRO A 517 -13.58 37.93 -7.41
C PRO A 517 -14.40 37.99 -6.10
N HIS A 518 -14.26 36.99 -5.22
CA HIS A 518 -14.93 36.90 -3.91
C HIS A 518 -13.96 36.61 -2.75
N GLY A 519 -12.65 36.71 -2.99
CA GLY A 519 -11.61 36.39 -2.01
C GLY A 519 -11.33 37.53 -1.02
N ASN A 520 -12.05 37.58 0.09
CA ASN A 520 -11.65 38.41 1.23
C ASN A 520 -10.42 37.82 1.92
N LEU A 521 -9.45 38.67 2.28
CA LEU A 521 -8.32 38.31 3.13
C LEU A 521 -8.79 38.15 4.60
N PRO A 522 -8.22 37.21 5.38
CA PRO A 522 -7.26 36.17 5.00
C PRO A 522 -7.94 34.89 4.47
N PHE A 523 -7.19 34.05 3.75
CA PHE A 523 -7.70 32.78 3.21
C PHE A 523 -8.00 31.74 4.32
N SER A 524 -9.07 30.97 4.13
CA SER A 524 -9.54 29.95 5.09
C SER A 524 -8.78 28.60 5.04
N LEU A 525 -7.68 28.51 4.28
CA LEU A 525 -6.97 27.26 4.04
C LEU A 525 -6.32 26.75 5.33
N SER A 526 -6.73 25.58 5.80
CA SER A 526 -6.22 24.95 7.03
C SER A 526 -5.24 23.81 6.76
N ALA A 527 -5.32 23.14 5.61
CA ALA A 527 -4.38 22.08 5.22
C ALA A 527 -3.97 22.21 3.74
N LEU A 528 -2.66 22.17 3.50
CA LEU A 528 -2.04 22.22 2.17
C LEU A 528 -1.00 21.10 2.05
N ASP A 529 -1.21 20.19 1.11
CA ASP A 529 -0.30 19.09 0.80
C ASP A 529 0.11 19.14 -0.67
N LEU A 530 1.39 19.47 -0.91
CA LEU A 530 2.03 19.57 -2.22
C LEU A 530 3.24 18.62 -2.31
N SER A 531 3.13 17.47 -1.65
CA SER A 531 4.21 16.48 -1.58
C SER A 531 4.42 15.76 -2.91
N TYR A 532 5.64 15.30 -3.21
CA TYR A 532 6.03 14.70 -4.49
C TYR A 532 5.73 15.62 -5.69
N ALA A 533 6.12 16.90 -5.57
CA ALA A 533 6.07 17.87 -6.66
C ALA A 533 7.48 18.31 -7.08
N ARG A 534 7.59 19.22 -8.07
CA ARG A 534 8.86 19.71 -8.62
C ARG A 534 9.14 21.16 -8.22
N ILE A 535 8.67 21.57 -7.04
CA ILE A 535 8.81 22.93 -6.53
C ILE A 535 10.27 23.15 -6.08
N SER A 536 10.86 24.27 -6.48
CA SER A 536 12.25 24.66 -6.12
C SER A 536 12.32 25.89 -5.21
N VAL A 537 11.31 26.75 -5.25
CA VAL A 537 11.20 27.99 -4.47
C VAL A 537 9.73 28.16 -4.05
N LEU A 538 9.50 28.75 -2.88
CA LEU A 538 8.18 29.02 -2.31
C LEU A 538 8.12 30.48 -1.86
N ASP A 539 7.25 31.28 -2.49
CA ASP A 539 7.24 32.73 -2.31
C ASP A 539 6.72 33.16 -0.92
N ASP A 540 7.48 34.03 -0.23
CA ASP A 540 7.09 34.67 1.03
C ASP A 540 5.68 35.27 1.00
N SER A 541 5.37 35.99 -0.07
CA SER A 541 4.06 36.64 -0.26
C SER A 541 2.90 35.67 -0.35
N ILE A 542 3.13 34.41 -0.75
CA ILE A 542 2.09 33.37 -0.78
C ILE A 542 1.82 32.87 0.64
N ILE A 543 2.87 32.48 1.36
CA ILE A 543 2.75 31.87 2.68
C ILE A 543 2.23 32.87 3.74
N GLY A 544 2.67 34.13 3.70
CA GLY A 544 2.21 35.16 4.64
C GLY A 544 0.69 35.46 4.57
N GLN A 545 0.00 35.09 3.49
CA GLN A 545 -1.45 35.28 3.33
C GLN A 545 -2.30 34.12 3.88
N LEU A 546 -1.69 32.96 4.18
CA LEU A 546 -2.38 31.73 4.60
C LEU A 546 -2.52 31.62 6.13
N SER A 547 -2.84 32.71 6.83
CA SER A 547 -2.70 32.83 8.30
C SER A 547 -3.52 31.85 9.16
N VAL A 548 -4.39 31.03 8.57
CA VAL A 548 -5.24 30.01 9.22
C VAL A 548 -4.66 28.59 9.07
N LEU A 549 -3.55 28.43 8.32
CA LEU A 549 -2.96 27.14 7.99
C LEU A 549 -2.46 26.39 9.25
N ARG A 550 -2.85 25.12 9.35
CA ARG A 550 -2.51 24.17 10.42
C ARG A 550 -1.53 23.09 9.96
N THR A 551 -1.73 22.58 8.74
CA THR A 551 -0.89 21.53 8.16
C THR A 551 -0.30 22.01 6.85
N LEU A 552 1.03 21.99 6.76
CA LEU A 552 1.77 22.23 5.53
C LEU A 552 2.69 21.04 5.27
N ARG A 553 2.47 20.34 4.15
CA ARG A 553 3.38 19.30 3.64
C ARG A 553 3.96 19.69 2.29
N LEU A 554 5.28 19.60 2.20
CA LEU A 554 6.11 19.96 1.05
C LEU A 554 7.13 18.85 0.75
N ASP A 555 6.82 17.61 1.14
CA ASP A 555 7.77 16.50 1.15
C ASP A 555 8.15 16.07 -0.27
N HIS A 556 9.35 15.50 -0.46
CA HIS A 556 9.85 15.05 -1.77
C HIS A 556 9.79 16.12 -2.87
N ASN A 557 10.20 17.35 -2.54
CA ASN A 557 10.35 18.47 -3.48
C ASN A 557 11.84 18.81 -3.71
N THR A 558 12.14 19.98 -4.28
CA THR A 558 13.51 20.43 -4.54
C THR A 558 13.87 21.77 -3.88
N LEU A 559 13.17 22.11 -2.78
CA LEU A 559 13.34 23.37 -2.06
C LEU A 559 14.75 23.50 -1.45
N CYS A 560 15.39 24.65 -1.63
CA CYS A 560 16.66 25.00 -0.99
C CYS A 560 16.50 25.82 0.31
N SER A 561 15.36 26.49 0.48
CA SER A 561 15.04 27.30 1.67
C SER A 561 13.53 27.39 1.90
N ILE A 562 13.12 27.65 3.15
CA ILE A 562 11.73 27.97 3.51
C ILE A 562 11.64 29.49 3.75
N PRO A 563 10.61 30.20 3.24
CA PRO A 563 10.44 31.64 3.41
C PRO A 563 10.30 32.06 4.88
N ASP A 564 10.84 33.22 5.27
CA ASP A 564 10.75 33.75 6.64
C ASP A 564 9.28 34.06 7.03
N SER A 565 8.40 34.30 6.06
CA SER A 565 6.95 34.45 6.27
C SER A 565 6.26 33.23 6.88
N ILE A 566 6.91 32.05 6.93
CA ILE A 566 6.40 30.85 7.62
C ILE A 566 6.05 31.13 9.09
N GLY A 567 6.82 31.99 9.76
CA GLY A 567 6.63 32.26 11.19
C GLY A 567 5.40 33.11 11.51
N ASP A 568 4.72 33.68 10.53
CA ASP A 568 3.47 34.43 10.75
C ASP A 568 2.23 33.51 10.77
N LEU A 569 2.39 32.21 10.46
CA LEU A 569 1.39 31.16 10.56
C LEU A 569 1.11 30.72 12.02
N LYS A 570 0.50 31.60 12.81
CA LYS A 570 0.23 31.40 14.26
C LYS A 570 -0.60 30.15 14.63
N TRP A 571 -1.19 29.47 13.64
CA TRP A 571 -2.02 28.27 13.81
C TRP A 571 -1.38 27.00 13.25
N LEU A 572 -0.13 27.04 12.77
CA LEU A 572 0.56 25.87 12.21
C LEU A 572 0.82 24.85 13.32
N GLU A 573 0.21 23.66 13.17
CA GLU A 573 0.26 22.51 14.08
C GLU A 573 1.25 21.45 13.54
N THR A 574 1.43 21.34 12.23
CA THR A 574 2.38 20.43 11.57
C THR A 574 3.06 21.07 10.36
N LEU A 575 4.39 20.99 10.32
CA LEU A 575 5.23 21.38 9.18
C LEU A 575 6.07 20.18 8.74
N SER A 576 5.85 19.70 7.52
CA SER A 576 6.65 18.65 6.89
C SER A 576 7.31 19.16 5.60
N CYS A 577 8.61 18.94 5.51
CA CYS A 577 9.49 19.37 4.42
C CYS A 577 10.65 18.38 4.22
N ALA A 578 10.37 17.09 4.43
CA ALA A 578 11.31 16.00 4.28
C ALA A 578 11.72 15.77 2.81
N PHE A 579 12.86 15.13 2.60
CA PHE A 579 13.39 14.79 1.27
C PHE A 579 13.45 16.01 0.32
N ASN A 580 14.00 17.11 0.79
CA ASN A 580 14.24 18.35 0.05
C ASN A 580 15.76 18.63 -0.02
N LYS A 581 16.17 19.88 -0.23
CA LYS A 581 17.58 20.32 -0.27
C LYS A 581 17.83 21.51 0.65
N LEU A 582 17.09 21.59 1.76
CA LEU A 582 17.12 22.74 2.66
C LEU A 582 18.49 22.85 3.35
N ASP A 583 19.18 23.97 3.15
CA ASP A 583 20.50 24.23 3.76
C ASP A 583 20.37 24.81 5.19
N THR A 584 19.31 25.58 5.46
CA THR A 584 18.96 26.16 6.78
C THR A 584 17.44 26.24 7.00
N LEU A 585 17.01 26.28 8.26
CA LEU A 585 15.64 26.62 8.65
C LEU A 585 15.54 28.11 9.05
N PRO A 586 14.44 28.81 8.72
CA PRO A 586 14.29 30.26 8.96
C PRO A 586 14.24 30.61 10.45
N ASN A 587 14.82 31.76 10.82
CA ASN A 587 14.85 32.22 12.21
C ASN A 587 13.45 32.55 12.75
N THR A 588 12.46 32.78 11.89
CA THR A 588 11.08 33.07 12.31
C THR A 588 10.33 31.84 12.85
N ILE A 589 10.87 30.62 12.72
CA ILE A 589 10.24 29.38 13.21
C ILE A 589 9.83 29.46 14.68
N GLY A 590 10.62 30.15 15.54
CA GLY A 590 10.33 30.37 16.96
C GLY A 590 9.08 31.21 17.27
N LYS A 591 8.48 31.86 16.26
CA LYS A 591 7.15 32.50 16.39
C LYS A 591 6.01 31.46 16.45
N LEU A 592 6.23 30.22 16.00
CA LEU A 592 5.21 29.19 15.88
C LEU A 592 4.90 28.52 17.22
N GLN A 593 4.11 29.21 18.05
CA GLN A 593 3.74 28.73 19.39
C GLN A 593 2.84 27.48 19.37
N LYS A 594 2.22 27.15 18.24
CA LYS A 594 1.33 25.98 18.07
C LYS A 594 1.94 24.78 17.35
N LEU A 595 3.17 24.88 16.86
CA LEU A 595 3.77 23.79 16.09
C LEU A 595 4.02 22.58 17.00
N GLU A 596 3.36 21.46 16.72
CA GLU A 596 3.48 20.21 17.48
C GLU A 596 4.48 19.24 16.84
N THR A 597 4.53 19.22 15.50
CA THR A 597 5.40 18.34 14.71
C THR A 597 6.19 19.12 13.66
N LEU A 598 7.51 18.95 13.67
CA LEU A 598 8.45 19.44 12.66
C LEU A 598 9.21 18.27 12.02
N GLU A 599 9.00 18.04 10.72
CA GLU A 599 9.66 16.98 9.96
C GLU A 599 10.47 17.58 8.80
N ALA A 600 11.80 17.46 8.90
CA ALA A 600 12.77 18.01 7.96
C ALA A 600 13.94 17.04 7.69
N HIS A 601 13.67 15.74 7.77
CA HIS A 601 14.67 14.69 7.51
C HIS A 601 15.02 14.57 6.02
N SER A 602 16.21 14.08 5.71
CA SER A 602 16.78 14.05 4.35
C SER A 602 16.81 15.45 3.72
N ASN A 603 17.65 16.31 4.28
CA ASN A 603 17.93 17.67 3.81
C ASN A 603 19.45 17.96 3.96
N ASN A 604 19.87 19.19 3.67
CA ASN A 604 21.27 19.63 3.77
C ASN A 604 21.57 20.39 5.09
N LEU A 605 20.69 20.33 6.10
CA LEU A 605 20.73 21.24 7.23
C LEU A 605 22.05 21.11 8.00
N SER A 606 22.82 22.21 8.05
CA SER A 606 24.10 22.27 8.76
C SER A 606 24.00 22.93 10.14
N VAL A 607 23.06 23.87 10.31
CA VAL A 607 22.84 24.66 11.52
C VAL A 607 21.35 24.86 11.76
N LEU A 608 20.92 24.80 13.03
CA LEU A 608 19.56 25.09 13.47
C LEU A 608 19.45 26.53 14.01
N PRO A 609 18.32 27.24 13.81
CA PRO A 609 18.13 28.57 14.35
C PRO A 609 17.88 28.52 15.87
N GLN A 610 18.52 29.41 16.64
CA GLN A 610 18.36 29.48 18.11
C GLN A 610 16.91 29.70 18.57
N SER A 611 16.07 30.24 17.69
CA SER A 611 14.66 30.55 17.95
C SER A 611 13.78 29.31 18.16
N ILE A 612 14.19 28.11 17.72
CA ILE A 612 13.42 26.88 17.90
C ILE A 612 13.18 26.54 19.38
N TRP A 613 14.08 26.97 20.28
CA TRP A 613 13.91 26.84 21.73
C TRP A 613 12.66 27.56 22.27
N ASN A 614 12.10 28.51 21.52
CA ASN A 614 10.91 29.30 21.89
C ASN A 614 9.58 28.64 21.48
N CYS A 615 9.59 27.53 20.74
CA CYS A 615 8.37 26.81 20.39
C CYS A 615 7.77 26.12 21.63
N THR A 616 6.56 26.53 22.03
CA THR A 616 5.90 26.10 23.27
C THR A 616 5.20 24.74 23.20
N SER A 617 4.71 24.35 22.03
CA SER A 617 3.92 23.13 21.83
C SER A 617 4.66 22.01 21.10
N LEU A 618 5.95 22.18 20.80
CA LEU A 618 6.68 21.28 19.90
C LEU A 618 7.00 19.94 20.58
N VAL A 619 6.31 18.88 20.16
CA VAL A 619 6.34 17.52 20.71
C VAL A 619 7.32 16.63 19.94
N LYS A 620 7.35 16.74 18.60
CA LYS A 620 8.16 15.91 17.70
C LYS A 620 9.06 16.77 16.81
N ILE A 621 10.36 16.47 16.81
CA ILE A 621 11.34 17.02 15.86
C ILE A 621 12.03 15.85 15.15
N ASN A 622 11.96 15.82 13.82
CA ASN A 622 12.76 14.91 13.00
C ASN A 622 13.71 15.66 12.06
N LEU A 623 15.01 15.51 12.30
CA LEU A 623 16.12 16.11 11.57
C LEU A 623 17.12 15.05 11.08
N SER A 624 16.68 13.79 10.94
CA SER A 624 17.57 12.69 10.53
C SER A 624 18.05 12.82 9.08
N SER A 625 19.23 12.28 8.73
CA SER A 625 19.89 12.47 7.43
C SER A 625 20.05 13.95 7.08
N ASN A 626 20.94 14.62 7.80
CA ASN A 626 21.34 16.02 7.63
C ASN A 626 22.85 16.18 7.95
N TYR A 627 23.37 17.40 7.94
CA TYR A 627 24.79 17.71 8.19
C TYR A 627 25.03 18.44 9.52
N ILE A 628 24.15 18.24 10.51
CA ILE A 628 24.22 18.96 11.79
C ILE A 628 25.42 18.43 12.60
N ALA A 629 26.44 19.27 12.75
CA ALA A 629 27.65 18.97 13.53
C ALA A 629 27.52 19.34 15.03
N THR A 630 26.61 20.27 15.37
CA THR A 630 26.41 20.74 16.74
C THR A 630 24.94 20.98 17.04
N TRP A 631 24.42 20.39 18.13
CA TRP A 631 23.12 20.79 18.67
C TRP A 631 23.26 22.12 19.41
N ILE A 632 22.37 23.07 19.12
CA ILE A 632 22.42 24.44 19.60
C ILE A 632 22.30 24.57 21.12
N GLU A 633 23.04 25.51 21.70
CA GLU A 633 22.83 25.95 23.08
C GLU A 633 21.52 26.76 23.22
N PRO A 634 20.88 26.77 24.40
CA PRO A 634 19.74 27.65 24.66
C PRO A 634 20.16 29.13 24.63
N PRO A 635 19.29 30.05 24.16
CA PRO A 635 19.62 31.48 24.14
C PRO A 635 19.93 31.98 25.56
N ALA A 636 21.01 32.74 25.68
CA ALA A 636 21.39 33.37 26.94
C ALA A 636 20.26 34.30 27.42
N PRO A 637 19.98 34.38 28.74
CA PRO A 637 19.03 35.35 29.26
C PRO A 637 19.50 36.76 28.89
N PRO A 638 18.60 37.67 28.48
CA PRO A 638 18.98 39.04 28.17
C PRO A 638 19.62 39.67 29.41
N VAL A 639 20.89 40.08 29.27
CA VAL A 639 21.58 40.85 30.30
C VAL A 639 20.81 42.16 30.42
N PRO A 640 20.30 42.54 31.61
CA PRO A 640 19.66 43.84 31.75
C PRO A 640 20.71 44.93 31.51
N ASP A 641 20.41 45.87 30.62
CA ASP A 641 21.26 47.05 30.39
C ASP A 641 21.29 47.91 31.65
N ILE A 642 22.27 47.67 32.53
CA ILE A 642 22.53 48.51 33.69
C ILE A 642 23.27 49.77 33.21
N THR A 643 22.55 50.65 32.52
CA THR A 643 23.02 51.99 32.18
C THR A 643 23.11 52.83 33.46
N ILE A 644 24.21 52.70 34.19
CA ILE A 644 24.54 53.57 35.32
C ILE A 644 24.88 54.95 34.75
N SER A 645 23.86 55.80 34.60
CA SER A 645 24.04 57.22 34.33
C SER A 645 24.43 57.92 35.64
N ASP A 646 25.73 57.98 35.94
CA ASP A 646 26.26 58.81 37.03
C ASP A 646 27.15 59.93 36.49
N GLY A 647 27.05 61.10 37.12
CA GLY A 647 27.36 62.41 36.54
C GLY A 647 28.83 62.82 36.56
N SER A 648 29.77 61.95 36.18
CA SER A 648 31.19 62.35 36.01
C SER A 648 31.90 61.60 34.88
N GLY A 649 32.47 62.37 33.93
CA GLY A 649 32.95 61.86 32.65
C GLY A 649 34.33 61.20 32.67
N HIS A 650 34.46 60.02 33.27
CA HIS A 650 35.66 59.18 33.15
C HIS A 650 35.34 57.75 32.69
N ILE A 651 35.66 57.44 31.43
CA ILE A 651 35.61 56.07 30.90
C ILE A 651 36.82 55.30 31.42
N VAL A 652 36.57 54.24 32.20
CA VAL A 652 37.58 53.26 32.61
C VAL A 652 37.12 51.87 32.21
N LEU A 653 37.77 51.28 31.19
CA LEU A 653 37.53 49.91 30.76
C LEU A 653 38.36 48.93 31.64
N PRO A 654 37.75 47.96 32.33
CA PRO A 654 38.48 46.91 33.03
C PRO A 654 39.00 45.87 32.02
N ILE A 655 40.22 46.07 31.51
CA ILE A 655 40.92 45.05 30.72
C ILE A 655 41.36 43.92 31.66
N VAL A 656 40.69 42.77 31.60
CA VAL A 656 41.11 41.54 32.30
C VAL A 656 40.98 40.33 31.35
N PRO A 657 42.07 39.59 31.06
CA PRO A 657 42.01 38.41 30.20
C PRO A 657 41.44 37.19 30.95
N PRO A 658 40.83 36.22 30.24
CA PRO A 658 40.21 35.06 30.87
C PRO A 658 41.26 34.13 31.50
N ARG A 659 41.24 34.00 32.83
CA ARG A 659 41.94 32.95 33.57
C ARG A 659 40.95 31.95 34.15
N LYS A 660 41.31 30.66 34.06
CA LYS A 660 40.54 29.53 34.57
C LYS A 660 40.32 29.67 36.08
N ALA A 661 39.07 29.73 36.51
CA ALA A 661 38.65 29.59 37.91
C ALA A 661 37.30 28.86 37.98
N SER A 662 37.12 28.05 39.02
CA SER A 662 36.05 27.05 39.15
C SER A 662 34.63 27.61 39.10
N LEU A 663 33.77 27.07 38.22
CA LEU A 663 32.32 27.28 38.30
C LEU A 663 31.71 26.43 39.43
N ALA A 664 31.71 26.99 40.64
CA ALA A 664 30.96 26.46 41.78
C ALA A 664 30.41 27.61 42.62
N GLY A 665 29.10 27.89 42.50
CA GLY A 665 28.39 28.74 43.47
C GLY A 665 28.12 30.21 43.10
N ILE A 666 27.74 30.52 41.86
CA ILE A 666 26.81 31.63 41.59
C ILE A 666 25.67 31.09 40.72
N SER A 667 24.43 31.31 41.16
CA SER A 667 23.22 30.83 40.48
C SER A 667 22.45 32.00 39.87
N PRO A 668 22.68 32.36 38.59
CA PRO A 668 21.71 33.18 37.87
C PRO A 668 20.40 32.39 37.74
N MET A 669 19.26 33.08 37.81
CA MET A 669 17.95 32.47 37.56
C MET A 669 17.94 31.87 36.16
N ARG A 670 17.94 30.54 36.07
CA ARG A 670 17.93 29.83 34.78
C ARG A 670 16.57 30.00 34.11
N TYR A 671 16.47 30.97 33.21
CA TYR A 671 15.47 30.92 32.14
C TYR A 671 15.66 29.59 31.41
N THR A 672 14.68 28.69 31.52
CA THR A 672 14.69 27.39 30.84
C THR A 672 13.70 27.47 29.69
N PRO A 673 14.14 27.41 28.42
CA PRO A 673 13.24 27.67 27.29
C PRO A 673 12.06 26.69 27.21
N PRO A 674 10.90 27.10 26.67
CA PRO A 674 9.70 26.26 26.60
C PRO A 674 9.92 24.85 26.07
N LEU A 675 10.72 24.70 25.00
CA LEU A 675 11.00 23.42 24.33
C LEU A 675 11.54 22.33 25.29
N VAL A 676 12.21 22.72 26.38
CA VAL A 676 12.70 21.81 27.44
C VAL A 676 11.59 20.96 28.07
N TYR A 677 10.36 21.48 28.06
CA TYR A 677 9.18 20.91 28.70
C TYR A 677 8.12 20.36 27.73
N SER A 678 8.23 20.64 26.43
CA SER A 678 7.27 20.15 25.42
C SER A 678 7.78 18.94 24.63
N LEU A 679 9.11 18.86 24.39
CA LEU A 679 9.67 17.90 23.44
C LEU A 679 9.65 16.47 24.00
N GLU A 680 8.88 15.58 23.35
CA GLU A 680 8.78 14.16 23.68
C GLU A 680 9.56 13.26 22.70
N GLN A 681 9.75 13.68 21.45
CA GLN A 681 10.43 12.89 20.42
C GLN A 681 11.48 13.71 19.67
N LEU A 682 12.74 13.24 19.66
CA LEU A 682 13.85 13.87 18.96
C LEU A 682 14.63 12.85 18.13
N PHE A 683 14.58 13.03 16.81
CA PHE A 683 15.29 12.20 15.84
C PHE A 683 16.41 13.01 15.16
N LEU A 684 17.65 12.56 15.37
CA LEU A 684 18.91 13.15 14.90
C LEU A 684 19.82 12.05 14.28
N GLY A 685 19.21 11.01 13.67
CA GLY A 685 19.95 9.94 13.01
C GLY A 685 20.71 10.44 11.79
N GLU A 686 21.84 9.82 11.42
CA GLU A 686 22.72 10.24 10.31
C GLU A 686 22.96 11.76 10.28
N ASN A 687 23.78 12.22 11.22
CA ASN A 687 24.26 13.59 11.32
C ASN A 687 25.76 13.56 11.71
N LEU A 688 26.36 14.71 11.99
CA LEU A 688 27.80 14.85 12.28
C LEU A 688 28.08 15.12 13.78
N LEU A 689 27.17 14.72 14.67
CA LEU A 689 27.25 15.01 16.10
C LEU A 689 28.41 14.24 16.78
N SER A 690 29.11 14.93 17.67
CA SER A 690 30.24 14.41 18.47
C SER A 690 30.00 14.56 19.98
N ASP A 691 30.84 13.94 20.81
CA ASP A 691 30.72 13.82 22.28
C ASP A 691 30.39 15.14 23.01
N SER A 692 31.00 16.26 22.59
CA SER A 692 30.75 17.59 23.15
C SER A 692 29.45 18.25 22.66
N SER A 693 28.97 17.91 21.47
CA SER A 693 27.81 18.55 20.82
C SER A 693 26.47 18.19 21.44
N ILE A 694 26.39 17.03 22.12
CA ILE A 694 25.17 16.49 22.71
C ILE A 694 24.91 16.99 24.13
N LEU A 695 25.82 17.77 24.73
CA LEU A 695 25.68 18.30 26.09
C LEU A 695 24.36 19.06 26.36
N PRO A 696 23.81 19.89 25.43
CA PRO A 696 22.54 20.58 25.70
C PRO A 696 21.32 19.65 25.70
N LEU A 697 21.42 18.42 25.16
CA LEU A 697 20.32 17.44 25.20
C LEU A 697 20.00 17.00 26.64
N MET A 698 20.97 17.10 27.55
CA MET A 698 20.81 16.84 28.99
C MET A 698 19.83 17.80 29.68
N LEU A 699 19.40 18.87 29.01
CA LEU A 699 18.43 19.84 29.55
C LEU A 699 16.98 19.34 29.47
N PHE A 700 16.64 18.48 28.48
CA PHE A 700 15.27 18.03 28.23
C PHE A 700 14.69 17.19 29.38
N LYS A 701 13.37 17.30 29.58
CA LYS A 701 12.68 16.67 30.72
C LYS A 701 11.57 15.69 30.34
N GLN A 702 10.86 15.92 29.24
CA GLN A 702 9.74 15.07 28.79
C GLN A 702 10.09 14.07 27.69
N LEU A 703 11.36 14.03 27.26
CA LEU A 703 11.80 13.21 26.14
C LEU A 703 11.53 11.71 26.40
N ARG A 704 10.75 11.10 25.50
CA ARG A 704 10.39 9.67 25.46
C ARG A 704 11.19 8.92 24.40
N VAL A 705 11.43 9.53 23.23
CA VAL A 705 12.20 8.94 22.13
C VAL A 705 13.41 9.81 21.83
N LEU A 706 14.61 9.21 21.89
CA LEU A 706 15.87 9.83 21.49
C LEU A 706 16.60 8.95 20.49
N ASN A 707 16.74 9.41 19.26
CA ASN A 707 17.51 8.73 18.22
C ASN A 707 18.72 9.57 17.79
N LEU A 708 19.92 9.05 18.08
CA LEU A 708 21.24 9.63 17.77
C LEU A 708 22.07 8.68 16.87
N SER A 709 21.40 7.78 16.14
CA SER A 709 22.05 6.73 15.34
C SER A 709 22.95 7.30 14.22
N TYR A 710 24.01 6.59 13.84
CA TYR A 710 24.90 6.94 12.72
C TYR A 710 25.50 8.36 12.82
N ASN A 711 25.93 8.74 14.03
CA ASN A 711 26.72 9.94 14.31
C ASN A 711 28.19 9.58 14.63
N GLU A 712 29.00 10.56 15.03
CA GLU A 712 30.44 10.43 15.34
C GLU A 712 30.73 10.24 16.85
N ILE A 713 29.71 9.88 17.65
CA ILE A 713 29.79 9.78 19.10
C ILE A 713 30.65 8.56 19.52
N ARG A 714 31.57 8.77 20.46
CA ARG A 714 32.52 7.79 20.99
C ARG A 714 32.26 7.43 22.44
N ASP A 715 31.88 8.41 23.25
CA ASP A 715 31.53 8.24 24.65
C ASP A 715 30.45 9.27 25.03
N LEU A 716 29.45 8.85 25.80
CA LEU A 716 28.40 9.75 26.29
C LEU A 716 28.86 10.49 27.56
N PRO A 717 28.47 11.76 27.77
CA PRO A 717 28.80 12.51 28.99
C PRO A 717 28.36 11.81 30.28
N LEU A 718 29.15 11.95 31.34
CA LEU A 718 28.77 11.52 32.69
C LEU A 718 27.44 12.19 33.09
N HIS A 719 26.53 11.40 33.67
CA HIS A 719 25.18 11.82 34.02
C HIS A 719 24.27 12.28 32.86
N PHE A 720 24.54 11.88 31.61
CA PHE A 720 23.73 12.26 30.43
C PHE A 720 22.22 12.04 30.64
N PHE A 721 21.84 10.91 31.24
CA PHE A 721 20.44 10.50 31.44
C PHE A 721 19.71 11.14 32.63
N LYS A 722 20.40 11.94 33.45
CA LYS A 722 19.89 12.51 34.73
C LYS A 722 18.58 13.30 34.62
N GLY A 723 18.33 13.94 33.47
CA GLY A 723 17.09 14.66 33.16
C GLY A 723 16.00 13.80 32.53
N LEU A 724 16.38 12.74 31.80
CA LEU A 724 15.56 12.01 30.83
C LEU A 724 14.69 10.91 31.45
N LYS A 725 14.00 11.24 32.56
CA LYS A 725 13.22 10.27 33.36
C LYS A 725 12.06 9.59 32.63
N HIS A 726 11.56 10.22 31.56
CA HIS A 726 10.44 9.72 30.77
C HIS A 726 10.86 8.93 29.54
N LEU A 727 12.17 8.71 29.33
CA LEU A 727 12.71 8.00 28.17
C LEU A 727 12.18 6.56 28.09
N GLN A 728 11.72 6.18 26.91
CA GLN A 728 11.13 4.89 26.54
C GLN A 728 11.93 4.20 25.43
N GLU A 729 12.43 4.97 24.47
CA GLU A 729 13.18 4.46 23.31
C GLU A 729 14.49 5.24 23.12
N LEU A 730 15.61 4.52 23.00
CA LEU A 730 16.95 5.06 22.84
C LEU A 730 17.68 4.36 21.68
N HIS A 731 18.02 5.12 20.64
CA HIS A 731 18.78 4.62 19.49
C HIS A 731 20.15 5.29 19.42
N LEU A 732 21.19 4.47 19.48
CA LEU A 732 22.61 4.85 19.48
C LEU A 732 23.41 4.02 18.45
N SER A 733 22.70 3.34 17.54
CA SER A 733 23.26 2.47 16.50
C SER A 733 24.29 3.17 15.61
N GLY A 734 25.24 2.42 15.05
CA GLY A 734 26.18 2.93 14.04
C GLY A 734 27.12 4.05 14.48
N ASN A 735 27.22 4.31 15.79
CA ASN A 735 28.19 5.24 16.37
C ASN A 735 29.54 4.53 16.62
N LYS A 736 30.42 5.16 17.39
CA LYS A 736 31.77 4.65 17.72
C LYS A 736 31.90 4.31 19.21
N LEU A 737 30.78 4.05 19.88
CA LEU A 737 30.69 3.85 21.34
C LEU A 737 31.56 2.69 21.81
N THR A 738 32.34 2.93 22.87
CA THR A 738 33.18 1.90 23.52
C THR A 738 32.56 1.34 24.80
N ASN A 739 31.84 2.18 25.55
CA ASN A 739 31.15 1.88 26.81
C ASN A 739 29.83 2.66 26.89
N LEU A 740 29.08 2.49 27.98
CA LEU A 740 27.86 3.25 28.30
C LEU A 740 27.97 3.86 29.71
N PRO A 741 27.44 5.08 29.96
CA PRO A 741 27.45 5.71 31.28
C PRO A 741 26.36 5.08 32.16
N VAL A 742 26.75 4.60 33.34
CA VAL A 742 25.88 3.76 34.20
C VAL A 742 25.14 4.55 35.28
N GLU A 743 25.56 5.77 35.58
CA GLU A 743 25.30 6.43 36.88
C GLU A 743 23.83 6.81 37.14
N ASP A 744 22.99 6.75 36.10
CA ASP A 744 21.58 7.16 36.15
C ASP A 744 20.61 6.10 35.58
N PHE A 745 21.07 4.87 35.28
CA PHE A 745 20.22 3.79 34.74
C PHE A 745 19.04 3.44 35.68
N ASP A 746 19.26 3.45 37.00
CA ASP A 746 18.22 3.27 38.04
C ASP A 746 17.03 4.24 37.93
N ARG A 747 17.20 5.37 37.22
CA ARG A 747 16.16 6.37 36.97
C ARG A 747 15.32 6.07 35.74
N LEU A 748 15.86 5.33 34.78
CA LEU A 748 15.29 5.08 33.44
C LEU A 748 14.23 3.96 33.47
N LYS A 749 13.33 3.99 34.45
CA LYS A 749 12.35 2.91 34.70
C LYS A 749 11.33 2.73 33.57
N ASN A 750 11.21 3.70 32.68
CA ASN A 750 10.33 3.65 31.51
C ASN A 750 11.04 3.11 30.25
N LEU A 751 12.37 2.97 30.26
CA LEU A 751 13.15 2.60 29.09
C LEU A 751 12.88 1.13 28.71
N SER A 752 12.36 0.94 27.50
CA SER A 752 11.91 -0.35 26.97
C SER A 752 12.65 -0.77 25.70
N VAL A 753 13.11 0.19 24.89
CA VAL A 753 13.78 -0.06 23.61
C VAL A 753 15.18 0.55 23.61
N ILE A 754 16.20 -0.28 23.34
CA ILE A 754 17.59 0.14 23.22
C ILE A 754 18.20 -0.47 21.94
N TYR A 755 18.60 0.39 21.00
CA TYR A 755 19.36 -0.01 19.82
C TYR A 755 20.81 0.49 19.91
N LEU A 756 21.77 -0.44 19.88
CA LEU A 756 23.22 -0.23 20.05
C LEU A 756 24.03 -0.94 18.94
N ASN A 757 23.37 -1.47 17.91
CA ASN A 757 24.00 -2.23 16.84
C ASN A 757 25.08 -1.42 16.09
N GLY A 758 26.16 -2.07 15.67
CA GLY A 758 27.21 -1.42 14.86
C GLY A 758 28.12 -0.44 15.62
N ASN A 759 28.29 -0.63 16.92
CA ASN A 759 29.23 0.12 17.77
C ASN A 759 30.52 -0.68 18.04
N LYS A 760 31.34 -0.25 19.01
CA LYS A 760 32.62 -0.89 19.38
C LYS A 760 32.61 -1.45 20.80
N LEU A 761 31.43 -1.80 21.31
CA LEU A 761 31.25 -2.34 22.66
C LEU A 761 31.95 -3.71 22.78
N GLN A 762 32.66 -3.92 23.90
CA GLN A 762 33.37 -5.18 24.21
C GLN A 762 32.64 -6.02 25.27
N THR A 763 32.02 -5.35 26.25
CA THR A 763 31.05 -5.92 27.20
C THR A 763 29.89 -4.92 27.39
N LEU A 764 28.95 -5.24 28.29
CA LEU A 764 27.79 -4.42 28.62
C LEU A 764 27.72 -4.31 30.16
N PRO A 765 27.41 -3.14 30.74
CA PRO A 765 27.47 -2.92 32.19
C PRO A 765 26.33 -3.62 32.93
N GLN A 766 26.62 -4.24 34.08
CA GLN A 766 25.65 -5.00 34.89
C GLN A 766 24.36 -4.20 35.19
N GLU A 767 24.48 -2.89 35.39
CA GLU A 767 23.41 -1.93 35.69
C GLU A 767 22.29 -1.90 34.61
N LEU A 768 22.54 -2.41 33.40
CA LEU A 768 21.49 -2.64 32.39
C LEU A 768 20.41 -3.64 32.88
N GLY A 769 20.74 -4.48 33.86
CA GLY A 769 19.81 -5.33 34.59
C GLY A 769 18.81 -4.57 35.48
N ASN A 770 19.10 -3.30 35.83
CA ASN A 770 18.22 -2.47 36.66
C ASN A 770 17.06 -1.84 35.87
N LEU A 771 16.94 -2.13 34.56
CA LEU A 771 15.85 -1.68 33.69
C LEU A 771 14.71 -2.71 33.67
N PRO A 772 13.61 -2.54 34.43
CA PRO A 772 12.58 -3.57 34.57
C PRO A 772 11.73 -3.77 33.30
N ASN A 773 11.62 -2.72 32.47
CA ASN A 773 10.72 -2.66 31.32
C ASN A 773 11.42 -2.87 29.98
N LEU A 774 12.69 -3.29 29.96
CA LEU A 774 13.48 -3.54 28.76
C LEU A 774 12.87 -4.71 27.94
N THR A 775 12.25 -4.41 26.79
CA THR A 775 11.63 -5.39 25.88
C THR A 775 12.43 -5.61 24.61
N VAL A 776 13.20 -4.62 24.15
CA VAL A 776 14.01 -4.67 22.91
C VAL A 776 15.45 -4.27 23.22
N LEU A 777 16.39 -5.16 22.95
CA LEU A 777 17.82 -4.87 22.96
C LEU A 777 18.50 -5.40 21.69
N ASP A 778 19.04 -4.50 20.88
CA ASP A 778 19.89 -4.83 19.73
C ASP A 778 21.34 -4.42 20.00
N VAL A 779 22.23 -5.40 20.09
CA VAL A 779 23.68 -5.22 20.25
C VAL A 779 24.45 -5.95 19.13
N GLY A 780 23.81 -6.18 17.99
CA GLY A 780 24.43 -6.80 16.82
C GLY A 780 25.63 -6.02 16.27
N SER A 781 26.50 -6.68 15.50
CA SER A 781 27.67 -6.10 14.82
C SER A 781 28.56 -5.24 15.73
N ASN A 782 28.76 -5.66 16.98
CA ASN A 782 29.69 -5.08 17.93
C ASN A 782 30.96 -5.95 18.04
N VAL A 783 31.84 -5.66 19.01
CA VAL A 783 33.08 -6.42 19.26
C VAL A 783 32.96 -7.24 20.56
N LEU A 784 31.75 -7.71 20.89
CA LEU A 784 31.47 -8.34 22.18
C LEU A 784 32.33 -9.59 22.39
N LYS A 785 33.00 -9.64 23.54
CA LYS A 785 33.85 -10.74 24.01
C LYS A 785 33.39 -11.24 25.39
N TYR A 786 32.07 -11.21 25.59
CA TYR A 786 31.39 -11.47 26.85
C TYR A 786 31.75 -12.84 27.44
N ASN A 787 31.98 -12.89 28.75
CA ASN A 787 32.17 -14.12 29.51
C ASN A 787 31.00 -14.27 30.49
N ILE A 788 30.13 -15.25 30.26
CA ILE A 788 28.92 -15.51 31.07
C ILE A 788 29.23 -15.70 32.57
N HIS A 789 30.44 -16.19 32.90
CA HIS A 789 30.89 -16.38 34.28
C HIS A 789 31.26 -15.07 34.99
N ASN A 790 31.31 -13.93 34.28
CA ASN A 790 31.65 -12.61 34.82
C ASN A 790 30.40 -11.76 35.12
N TYR A 791 29.25 -12.41 35.36
CA TYR A 791 27.93 -11.78 35.59
C TYR A 791 27.89 -10.83 36.80
N GLU A 792 28.92 -10.83 37.65
CA GLU A 792 29.09 -9.90 38.78
C GLU A 792 29.54 -8.50 38.33
N PHE A 793 29.99 -8.34 37.08
CA PHE A 793 30.47 -7.09 36.50
C PHE A 793 29.89 -6.80 35.11
N ASP A 794 29.69 -7.84 34.28
CA ASP A 794 29.07 -7.72 32.95
C ASP A 794 27.58 -8.14 32.98
N TRP A 795 26.76 -7.49 32.16
CA TRP A 795 25.32 -7.74 32.04
C TRP A 795 24.97 -9.14 31.52
N ASN A 796 24.11 -9.86 32.24
CA ASN A 796 23.50 -11.11 31.76
C ASN A 796 22.04 -10.88 31.33
N TRP A 797 21.66 -11.39 30.16
CA TRP A 797 20.30 -11.26 29.63
C TRP A 797 19.20 -11.79 30.55
N ASN A 798 19.52 -12.77 31.40
CA ASN A 798 18.59 -13.34 32.37
C ASN A 798 18.19 -12.37 33.50
N PHE A 799 18.79 -11.16 33.58
CA PHE A 799 18.37 -10.11 34.50
C PHE A 799 17.12 -9.35 34.04
N ASN A 800 16.79 -9.36 32.73
CA ASN A 800 15.64 -8.65 32.15
C ASN A 800 14.65 -9.66 31.51
N PRO A 801 13.81 -10.37 32.29
CA PRO A 801 12.90 -11.41 31.78
C PRO A 801 11.74 -10.89 30.91
N SER A 802 11.59 -9.56 30.83
CA SER A 802 10.67 -8.81 29.96
C SER A 802 11.15 -8.71 28.50
N ILE A 803 12.38 -9.14 28.17
CA ILE A 803 12.92 -9.10 26.82
C ILE A 803 12.11 -9.96 25.85
N LYS A 804 11.68 -9.31 24.76
CA LYS A 804 10.95 -9.88 23.61
C LYS A 804 11.82 -9.94 22.35
N PHE A 805 12.77 -9.02 22.20
CA PHE A 805 13.72 -8.98 21.09
C PHE A 805 15.15 -8.88 21.63
N LEU A 806 16.01 -9.82 21.24
CA LEU A 806 17.42 -9.86 21.61
C LEU A 806 18.28 -10.21 20.41
N ASN A 807 19.21 -9.33 20.03
CA ASN A 807 20.08 -9.55 18.89
C ASN A 807 21.57 -9.38 19.24
N PHE A 808 22.33 -10.46 19.05
CA PHE A 808 23.79 -10.50 19.12
C PHE A 808 24.45 -10.74 17.75
N SER A 809 23.67 -10.83 16.67
CA SER A 809 24.15 -11.23 15.33
C SER A 809 25.35 -10.39 14.84
N GLY A 810 26.34 -11.03 14.22
CA GLY A 810 27.57 -10.39 13.74
C GLY A 810 28.67 -10.20 14.79
N ASN A 811 28.43 -10.51 16.07
CA ASN A 811 29.48 -10.49 17.11
C ASN A 811 30.40 -11.72 17.00
N LYS A 812 31.23 -11.77 15.94
CA LYS A 812 32.14 -12.89 15.56
C LYS A 812 33.17 -13.32 16.62
N ARG A 813 33.21 -12.67 17.79
CA ARG A 813 34.08 -12.98 18.95
C ARG A 813 33.33 -13.50 20.18
N LEU A 814 31.99 -13.47 20.15
CA LEU A 814 31.12 -13.91 21.23
C LEU A 814 31.07 -15.44 21.27
N GLN A 815 31.38 -16.02 22.43
CA GLN A 815 31.32 -17.46 22.67
C GLN A 815 30.37 -17.78 23.82
N ILE A 816 29.20 -18.33 23.50
CA ILE A 816 28.23 -18.80 24.49
C ILE A 816 28.56 -20.25 24.82
N LYS A 817 29.03 -20.48 26.06
CA LYS A 817 29.45 -21.79 26.57
C LYS A 817 28.49 -22.23 27.66
N GLY A 818 27.99 -23.46 27.56
CA GLY A 818 27.12 -24.04 28.58
C GLY A 818 27.90 -24.45 29.83
N GLU A 819 27.26 -24.31 30.99
CA GLU A 819 27.85 -24.67 32.29
C GLU A 819 27.97 -26.19 32.46
N SER A 820 29.18 -26.67 32.74
CA SER A 820 29.42 -28.07 33.11
C SER A 820 28.96 -28.32 34.56
N PRO A 821 28.20 -29.41 34.86
CA PRO A 821 27.66 -29.69 36.20
C PRO A 821 28.72 -30.09 37.26
N THR A 822 30.00 -29.91 36.96
CA THR A 822 31.15 -30.38 37.74
C THR A 822 31.54 -29.42 38.87
N ASN A 823 30.61 -29.13 39.79
CA ASN A 823 30.95 -28.48 41.06
C ASN A 823 29.98 -28.80 42.22
N ALA A 824 29.98 -30.06 42.66
CA ALA A 824 29.11 -30.61 43.73
C ALA A 824 29.41 -30.10 45.17
N ARG A 825 29.88 -28.85 45.30
CA ARG A 825 30.11 -28.14 46.56
C ARG A 825 29.55 -26.71 46.60
N ALA A 826 28.99 -26.20 45.50
CA ALA A 826 28.18 -24.97 45.53
C ALA A 826 26.79 -25.27 46.14
N PRO A 827 26.15 -24.32 46.84
CA PRO A 827 24.79 -24.51 47.38
C PRO A 827 23.75 -24.66 46.25
N ARG A 828 22.61 -25.28 46.58
CA ARG A 828 21.58 -25.87 45.69
C ARG A 828 20.80 -24.91 44.74
N GLN A 829 21.37 -23.79 44.31
CA GLN A 829 20.76 -22.85 43.36
C GLN A 829 21.77 -22.35 42.32
N SER A 830 22.52 -23.26 41.69
CA SER A 830 23.23 -22.96 40.43
C SER A 830 22.22 -22.79 39.30
N THR A 831 21.51 -21.67 39.25
CA THR A 831 20.65 -21.36 38.11
C THR A 831 21.53 -21.11 36.90
N GLN A 832 21.33 -21.87 35.83
CA GLN A 832 22.05 -21.67 34.58
C GLN A 832 21.90 -20.20 34.13
N MET A 833 23.03 -19.55 33.92
CA MET A 833 23.16 -18.17 33.42
C MET A 833 23.56 -18.14 31.95
N SER A 834 23.97 -19.29 31.39
CA SER A 834 24.24 -19.48 29.96
C SER A 834 23.01 -19.77 29.09
N GLY A 835 21.90 -20.22 29.68
CA GLY A 835 20.66 -20.54 28.96
C GLY A 835 19.77 -19.32 28.69
N PHE A 836 18.77 -19.50 27.81
CA PHE A 836 17.75 -18.49 27.50
C PHE A 836 16.37 -18.77 28.10
N THR A 837 16.20 -19.89 28.83
CA THR A 837 14.91 -20.40 29.35
C THR A 837 14.11 -19.43 30.21
N LYS A 838 14.78 -18.48 30.89
CA LYS A 838 14.11 -17.46 31.74
C LYS A 838 13.39 -16.40 30.90
N LEU A 839 13.75 -16.22 29.61
CA LEU A 839 13.17 -15.24 28.70
C LEU A 839 11.87 -15.76 28.06
N ASN A 840 10.85 -16.01 28.90
CA ASN A 840 9.58 -16.58 28.46
C ASN A 840 8.87 -15.76 27.37
N GLN A 841 9.06 -14.43 27.36
CA GLN A 841 8.43 -13.52 26.39
C GLN A 841 9.20 -13.37 25.06
N LEU A 842 10.35 -14.04 24.90
CA LEU A 842 11.22 -13.89 23.74
C LEU A 842 10.53 -14.29 22.43
N LYS A 843 10.46 -13.36 21.47
CA LYS A 843 9.93 -13.52 20.11
C LYS A 843 11.04 -13.53 19.05
N VAL A 844 12.10 -12.74 19.23
CA VAL A 844 13.24 -12.72 18.29
C VAL A 844 14.55 -12.94 19.04
N LEU A 845 15.31 -13.96 18.61
CA LEU A 845 16.67 -14.23 19.07
C LEU A 845 17.64 -14.31 17.88
N GLY A 846 18.51 -13.31 17.74
CA GLY A 846 19.55 -13.27 16.72
C GLY A 846 20.92 -13.70 17.25
N LEU A 847 21.41 -14.86 16.81
CA LEU A 847 22.72 -15.44 17.15
C LEU A 847 23.55 -15.75 15.88
N MET A 848 23.28 -15.04 14.77
CA MET A 848 23.97 -15.26 13.49
C MET A 848 25.45 -14.86 13.62
N ASP A 849 26.38 -15.73 13.20
CA ASP A 849 27.82 -15.66 13.48
C ASP A 849 28.25 -15.69 14.97
N VAL A 850 27.37 -16.06 15.90
CA VAL A 850 27.73 -16.24 17.32
C VAL A 850 28.13 -17.69 17.58
N THR A 851 29.28 -17.91 18.22
CA THR A 851 29.74 -19.28 18.53
C THR A 851 29.01 -19.83 19.74
N VAL A 852 28.22 -20.89 19.58
CA VAL A 852 27.49 -21.58 20.65
C VAL A 852 27.99 -23.02 20.82
N THR A 853 28.23 -23.47 22.06
CA THR A 853 28.62 -24.87 22.33
C THR A 853 27.41 -25.82 22.31
N MET A 854 27.15 -26.42 21.15
CA MET A 854 26.05 -27.37 20.95
C MET A 854 26.38 -28.84 21.32
N PHE A 855 27.64 -29.16 21.62
CA PHE A 855 28.10 -30.55 21.83
C PHE A 855 28.91 -30.70 23.13
N GLY A 856 28.63 -31.77 23.89
CA GLY A 856 29.33 -32.14 25.12
C GLY A 856 28.49 -31.97 26.40
N HIS A 857 29.10 -32.12 27.58
CA HIS A 857 28.43 -32.02 28.89
C HIS A 857 28.10 -30.58 29.34
N GLY A 858 27.82 -29.68 28.38
CA GLY A 858 27.58 -28.26 28.60
C GLY A 858 26.86 -27.65 27.39
N VAL A 859 25.69 -28.21 27.07
CA VAL A 859 24.81 -27.69 26.01
C VAL A 859 24.17 -26.37 26.48
N VAL A 860 24.12 -25.39 25.59
CA VAL A 860 23.41 -24.12 25.82
C VAL A 860 21.93 -24.33 25.49
N ASP A 861 21.04 -24.05 26.45
CA ASP A 861 19.60 -24.11 26.23
C ASP A 861 19.12 -22.92 25.38
N ILE A 862 18.91 -23.18 24.09
CA ILE A 862 18.34 -22.27 23.09
C ILE A 862 16.92 -22.73 22.77
N PRO A 863 15.91 -21.83 22.80
CA PRO A 863 14.53 -22.20 22.54
C PRO A 863 14.28 -22.57 21.08
N ASP A 864 13.36 -23.50 20.85
CA ASP A 864 12.88 -23.86 19.51
C ASP A 864 12.16 -22.71 18.79
N GLU A 865 12.29 -22.69 17.46
CA GLU A 865 11.59 -21.78 16.56
C GLU A 865 10.11 -22.20 16.41
N ASN A 866 9.19 -21.23 16.45
CA ASN A 866 7.77 -21.43 16.21
C ASN A 866 7.11 -20.17 15.62
N ALA A 867 5.81 -20.19 15.36
CA ALA A 867 5.12 -19.09 14.68
C ALA A 867 5.27 -17.72 15.38
N ASP A 868 5.35 -17.67 16.72
CA ASP A 868 5.50 -16.43 17.49
C ASP A 868 6.93 -16.21 18.03
N ARG A 869 7.87 -17.13 17.73
CA ARG A 869 9.29 -17.04 18.14
C ARG A 869 10.22 -17.47 17.02
N ARG A 870 10.96 -16.52 16.44
CA ARG A 870 12.07 -16.79 15.52
C ARG A 870 13.40 -16.81 16.24
N VAL A 871 14.23 -17.80 15.91
CA VAL A 871 15.62 -17.92 16.39
C VAL A 871 16.54 -18.13 15.18
N ARG A 872 17.64 -17.36 15.08
CA ARG A 872 18.65 -17.52 14.02
C ARG A 872 20.00 -17.93 14.59
N THR A 873 20.54 -19.04 14.10
CA THR A 873 21.86 -19.60 14.45
C THR A 873 22.72 -19.89 13.21
N SER A 874 22.38 -19.28 12.06
CA SER A 874 23.12 -19.43 10.80
C SER A 874 24.46 -18.66 10.79
N HIS A 875 25.27 -18.93 9.76
CA HIS A 875 26.44 -18.13 9.42
C HIS A 875 26.06 -17.06 8.38
N SER A 876 26.86 -15.99 8.24
CA SER A 876 26.66 -14.93 7.24
C SER A 876 27.13 -15.27 5.81
N GLU A 877 27.36 -16.54 5.48
CA GLU A 877 27.81 -16.99 4.16
C GLU A 877 26.99 -18.19 3.69
N VAL A 878 26.50 -18.16 2.44
CA VAL A 878 25.73 -19.24 1.79
C VAL A 878 26.16 -19.36 0.33
N CYS A 879 26.58 -20.55 -0.11
CA CYS A 879 27.11 -20.79 -1.47
C CYS A 879 28.25 -19.84 -1.93
N GLY A 880 28.96 -19.20 -1.01
CA GLY A 880 29.98 -18.18 -1.31
C GLY A 880 29.44 -16.76 -1.50
N MET A 881 28.16 -16.50 -1.19
CA MET A 881 27.59 -15.16 -1.07
C MET A 881 27.54 -14.74 0.40
N SER A 882 28.11 -13.58 0.73
CA SER A 882 27.94 -12.97 2.05
C SER A 882 26.52 -12.40 2.19
N TYR A 883 25.81 -12.66 3.29
CA TYR A 883 24.49 -12.07 3.54
C TYR A 883 24.30 -11.59 4.99
N GLY A 884 23.46 -10.57 5.15
CA GLY A 884 23.18 -9.92 6.42
C GLY A 884 21.71 -9.57 6.57
N MET A 885 21.26 -9.45 7.82
CA MET A 885 19.84 -9.29 8.16
C MET A 885 19.62 -8.34 9.34
N ALA A 886 18.55 -7.54 9.27
CA ALA A 886 18.11 -6.69 10.37
C ALA A 886 16.59 -6.68 10.49
N ASP A 887 16.14 -6.61 11.74
CA ASP A 887 14.73 -6.64 12.14
C ASP A 887 14.43 -5.54 13.17
N SER A 888 13.25 -4.93 13.12
CA SER A 888 12.65 -4.23 14.25
C SER A 888 11.35 -4.90 14.67
N MET A 889 11.04 -4.85 15.97
CA MET A 889 9.64 -4.96 16.40
C MET A 889 9.01 -3.57 16.33
N GLY A 890 7.78 -3.48 15.82
CA GLY A 890 7.04 -2.22 15.81
C GLY A 890 6.58 -1.81 17.23
N SER A 891 6.42 -0.50 17.45
CA SER A 891 6.05 0.07 18.76
C SER A 891 4.66 -0.40 19.25
N LYS A 892 3.78 -0.77 18.30
CA LYS A 892 2.49 -1.43 18.59
C LYS A 892 2.69 -2.92 18.90
N ASP A 893 3.04 -3.18 20.16
CA ASP A 893 3.32 -4.48 20.77
C ASP A 893 2.17 -5.49 20.59
N ASN A 894 2.31 -6.41 19.63
CA ASN A 894 1.67 -7.73 19.69
C ASN A 894 2.24 -8.74 18.68
N PHE A 895 2.49 -8.32 17.43
CA PHE A 895 2.73 -9.26 16.32
C PHE A 895 4.07 -9.02 15.59
N GLN A 896 4.75 -10.11 15.23
CA GLN A 896 6.02 -10.12 14.50
C GLN A 896 5.75 -10.51 13.04
N TYR A 897 5.54 -9.54 12.16
CA TYR A 897 4.80 -9.78 10.91
C TYR A 897 5.55 -10.54 9.79
N MET A 898 6.79 -11.02 10.01
CA MET A 898 7.62 -11.65 8.96
C MET A 898 8.45 -12.83 9.49
N LEU A 899 8.64 -13.84 8.64
CA LEU A 899 9.61 -14.94 8.77
C LEU A 899 10.48 -15.02 7.51
N ASP A 900 11.78 -15.19 7.71
CA ASP A 900 12.78 -15.40 6.66
C ASP A 900 13.11 -16.89 6.50
N LEU A 901 13.41 -17.28 5.27
CA LEU A 901 13.82 -18.62 4.88
C LEU A 901 15.13 -18.50 4.08
N VAL A 902 16.18 -19.17 4.53
CA VAL A 902 17.45 -19.28 3.80
C VAL A 902 17.81 -20.75 3.68
N HIS A 903 17.95 -21.26 2.46
CA HIS A 903 18.20 -22.68 2.21
C HIS A 903 19.23 -22.91 1.09
N GLU A 904 20.31 -23.61 1.45
CA GLU A 904 21.31 -24.11 0.51
C GLU A 904 20.93 -25.49 -0.03
N PHE A 905 21.22 -25.73 -1.31
CA PHE A 905 21.01 -27.00 -2.01
C PHE A 905 22.40 -27.61 -2.31
N PRO A 906 22.93 -28.50 -1.45
CA PRO A 906 24.35 -28.87 -1.47
C PRO A 906 24.83 -29.65 -2.70
N ALA A 907 23.90 -30.15 -3.54
CA ALA A 907 24.23 -30.85 -4.78
C ALA A 907 24.73 -29.91 -5.89
N ASP A 908 24.15 -28.71 -5.97
CA ASP A 908 24.21 -27.85 -7.17
C ASP A 908 24.82 -26.46 -6.91
N LYS A 909 25.28 -26.16 -5.68
CA LYS A 909 25.67 -24.81 -5.20
C LYS A 909 24.57 -23.75 -5.36
N VAL A 910 23.32 -24.18 -5.24
CA VAL A 910 22.13 -23.35 -5.44
C VAL A 910 21.63 -22.83 -4.08
N ALA A 911 21.17 -21.58 -4.04
CA ALA A 911 20.61 -20.96 -2.83
C ALA A 911 19.18 -20.45 -3.07
N MET A 912 18.35 -20.52 -2.03
CA MET A 912 17.03 -19.89 -1.98
C MET A 912 16.99 -18.94 -0.77
N PHE A 913 16.65 -17.69 -1.01
CA PHE A 913 16.36 -16.68 0.02
C PHE A 913 14.91 -16.26 -0.13
N ALA A 914 14.11 -16.29 0.94
CA ALA A 914 12.72 -15.85 0.90
C ALA A 914 12.28 -15.17 2.20
N MET A 915 11.21 -14.39 2.11
CA MET A 915 10.55 -13.70 3.22
C MET A 915 9.04 -13.85 3.08
N PHE A 916 8.38 -14.31 4.15
CA PHE A 916 6.93 -14.54 4.23
C PHE A 916 6.34 -13.76 5.40
N GLY A 917 5.39 -12.86 5.15
CA GLY A 917 4.84 -12.02 6.21
C GLY A 917 3.41 -11.53 6.00
N SER A 918 2.69 -11.31 7.09
CA SER A 918 1.29 -10.85 7.07
C SER A 918 1.20 -9.47 6.42
N THR A 919 0.33 -9.31 5.42
CA THR A 919 0.11 -8.03 4.70
C THR A 919 -0.49 -6.96 5.60
N GLN A 920 -1.37 -7.38 6.51
CA GLN A 920 -2.06 -6.51 7.46
C GLN A 920 -2.06 -7.15 8.87
N PRO A 921 -2.22 -6.37 9.95
CA PRO A 921 -2.54 -6.91 11.26
C PRO A 921 -3.94 -7.57 11.23
N PRO A 922 -4.08 -8.84 11.66
CA PRO A 922 -5.30 -9.60 11.45
C PRO A 922 -6.45 -9.13 12.36
N VAL A 923 -7.44 -8.46 11.75
CA VAL A 923 -8.57 -7.85 12.46
C VAL A 923 -9.44 -8.91 13.14
N GLY A 924 -9.56 -8.81 14.46
CA GLY A 924 -10.49 -9.61 15.26
C GLY A 924 -9.99 -10.96 15.79
N LEU A 925 -8.71 -11.33 15.60
CA LEU A 925 -8.15 -12.52 16.26
C LEU A 925 -8.36 -12.46 17.79
N ARG A 926 -8.72 -13.59 18.39
CA ARG A 926 -8.80 -13.73 19.85
C ARG A 926 -7.39 -13.65 20.47
N TYR A 927 -7.28 -12.99 21.63
CA TYR A 927 -6.08 -13.01 22.46
C TYR A 927 -5.53 -14.43 22.63
N GLY A 928 -4.23 -14.61 22.37
CA GLY A 928 -3.56 -15.93 22.40
C GLY A 928 -3.52 -16.68 21.06
N SER A 929 -4.01 -16.10 19.96
CA SER A 929 -3.91 -16.70 18.61
C SER A 929 -2.72 -16.12 17.82
N SER A 930 -1.84 -16.97 17.30
CA SER A 930 -0.69 -16.54 16.49
C SER A 930 -1.14 -15.98 15.13
N PRO A 931 -0.77 -14.73 14.76
CA PRO A 931 -1.02 -14.20 13.42
C PRO A 931 -0.23 -14.96 12.34
N ASN A 932 0.93 -15.49 12.73
CA ASN A 932 1.97 -16.00 11.84
C ASN A 932 1.76 -17.47 11.45
N ARG A 933 0.69 -18.11 11.91
CA ARG A 933 0.41 -19.53 11.62
C ARG A 933 0.44 -19.84 10.12
N ILE A 934 -0.02 -18.90 9.28
CA ILE A 934 0.07 -19.02 7.81
C ILE A 934 1.52 -18.81 7.33
N SER A 935 2.20 -17.75 7.76
CA SER A 935 3.59 -17.47 7.38
C SER A 935 4.55 -18.63 7.73
N LYS A 936 4.37 -19.26 8.89
CA LYS A 936 5.15 -20.41 9.35
C LYS A 936 4.82 -21.67 8.53
N TYR A 937 3.54 -21.92 8.22
CA TYR A 937 3.15 -23.00 7.30
C TYR A 937 3.81 -22.83 5.92
N LEU A 938 3.84 -21.62 5.36
CA LEU A 938 4.51 -21.35 4.10
C LEU A 938 6.02 -21.59 4.22
N HIS A 939 6.69 -20.99 5.21
CA HIS A 939 8.12 -21.18 5.50
C HIS A 939 8.52 -22.67 5.54
N ASP A 940 7.83 -23.48 6.34
CA ASP A 940 8.21 -24.88 6.61
C ASP A 940 7.98 -25.81 5.40
N ASN A 941 7.02 -25.47 4.52
CA ASN A 941 6.66 -26.31 3.37
C ASN A 941 7.28 -25.85 2.05
N PHE A 942 7.66 -24.57 1.91
CA PHE A 942 8.08 -23.97 0.64
C PHE A 942 9.22 -24.74 -0.05
N VAL A 943 10.29 -25.04 0.69
CA VAL A 943 11.46 -25.78 0.16
C VAL A 943 11.07 -27.17 -0.35
N ASN A 944 10.19 -27.86 0.37
CA ASN A 944 9.80 -29.24 0.06
C ASN A 944 8.86 -29.29 -1.16
N VAL A 945 7.89 -28.39 -1.23
CA VAL A 945 7.01 -28.25 -2.41
C VAL A 945 7.81 -27.78 -3.62
N PHE A 946 8.75 -26.84 -3.49
CA PHE A 946 9.61 -26.40 -4.58
C PHE A 946 10.49 -27.53 -5.16
N LYS A 947 11.13 -28.32 -4.30
CA LYS A 947 11.88 -29.52 -4.73
C LYS A 947 11.00 -30.50 -5.49
N ALA A 948 9.76 -30.74 -5.03
CA ALA A 948 8.81 -31.61 -5.71
C ALA A 948 8.37 -31.07 -7.09
N GLN A 949 8.09 -29.76 -7.22
CA GLN A 949 7.69 -29.16 -8.51
C GLN A 949 8.85 -29.12 -9.50
N LEU A 950 10.07 -28.82 -9.06
CA LEU A 950 11.26 -28.82 -9.92
C LEU A 950 11.50 -30.21 -10.53
N VAL A 951 11.33 -31.28 -9.73
CA VAL A 951 11.37 -32.67 -10.23
C VAL A 951 10.20 -32.98 -11.18
N ALA A 952 9.00 -32.46 -10.93
CA ALA A 952 7.81 -32.70 -11.76
C ALA A 952 7.86 -32.01 -13.14
N VAL A 953 8.54 -30.86 -13.24
CA VAL A 953 8.76 -30.13 -14.51
C VAL A 953 9.97 -30.70 -15.30
N GLY A 954 10.91 -31.34 -14.63
CA GLY A 954 12.12 -31.91 -15.22
C GLY A 954 11.88 -32.77 -16.46
N ASN A 955 12.59 -32.46 -17.55
CA ASN A 955 12.52 -33.05 -18.91
C ASN A 955 11.49 -32.44 -19.91
N ARG A 956 10.94 -31.23 -19.68
CA ARG A 956 9.95 -30.63 -20.63
C ARG A 956 10.29 -29.27 -21.27
N GLY A 957 11.47 -28.70 -21.05
CA GLY A 957 11.83 -27.44 -21.72
C GLY A 957 13.25 -26.96 -21.44
N SER A 958 13.51 -25.69 -21.75
CA SER A 958 14.74 -25.01 -21.29
C SER A 958 14.79 -24.96 -19.76
N ALA A 959 15.99 -24.98 -19.19
CA ALA A 959 16.18 -24.99 -17.73
C ALA A 959 15.57 -23.75 -17.05
N SER A 960 15.74 -22.57 -17.63
CA SER A 960 15.18 -21.31 -17.09
C SER A 960 13.65 -21.31 -17.07
N ALA A 961 13.02 -21.68 -18.19
CA ALA A 961 11.56 -21.82 -18.27
C ALA A 961 11.03 -22.89 -17.29
N SER A 962 11.81 -23.96 -17.05
CA SER A 962 11.47 -25.00 -16.08
C SER A 962 11.48 -24.48 -14.63
N ILE A 963 12.46 -23.64 -14.28
CA ILE A 963 12.56 -22.99 -12.95
C ILE A 963 11.40 -21.99 -12.74
N ILE A 964 11.11 -21.14 -13.74
CA ILE A 964 10.01 -20.17 -13.69
C ILE A 964 8.67 -20.89 -13.47
N LYS A 965 8.41 -21.96 -14.22
CA LYS A 965 7.18 -22.76 -14.09
C LYS A 965 7.12 -23.51 -12.76
N ALA A 966 8.23 -24.03 -12.25
CA ALA A 966 8.30 -24.63 -10.92
C ALA A 966 7.98 -23.63 -9.79
N LEU A 967 8.53 -22.40 -9.84
CA LEU A 967 8.21 -21.34 -8.87
C LEU A 967 6.72 -20.97 -8.89
N HIS A 968 6.16 -20.74 -10.08
CA HIS A 968 4.73 -20.46 -10.29
C HIS A 968 3.83 -21.57 -9.73
N TRP A 969 4.16 -22.83 -10.03
CA TRP A 969 3.46 -24.01 -9.52
C TRP A 969 3.57 -24.15 -8.00
N THR A 970 4.73 -23.85 -7.41
CA THR A 970 4.92 -23.88 -5.94
C THR A 970 4.01 -22.88 -5.23
N TYR A 971 3.92 -21.63 -5.71
CA TYR A 971 3.04 -20.63 -5.12
C TYR A 971 1.56 -21.06 -5.18
N LEU A 972 1.08 -21.51 -6.35
CA LEU A 972 -0.31 -21.96 -6.50
C LEU A 972 -0.61 -23.22 -5.67
N LYS A 973 0.33 -24.17 -5.59
CA LYS A 973 0.16 -25.41 -4.81
C LYS A 973 0.15 -25.13 -3.30
N LEU A 974 1.03 -24.28 -2.80
CA LEU A 974 1.04 -23.88 -1.38
C LEU A 974 -0.26 -23.18 -0.96
N ASN A 975 -0.85 -22.34 -1.83
CA ASN A 975 -2.14 -21.71 -1.52
C ASN A 975 -3.30 -22.72 -1.54
N GLN A 976 -3.27 -23.71 -2.45
CA GLN A 976 -4.22 -24.83 -2.44
C GLN A 976 -4.11 -25.66 -1.14
N ASP A 977 -2.89 -26.04 -0.75
CA ASP A 977 -2.66 -26.94 0.40
C ASP A 977 -2.97 -26.24 1.74
N LEU A 978 -2.74 -24.93 1.81
CA LEU A 978 -3.17 -24.07 2.91
C LEU A 978 -4.70 -23.95 3.00
N TYR A 979 -5.42 -23.86 1.87
CA TYR A 979 -6.89 -23.90 1.85
C TYR A 979 -7.42 -25.26 2.34
N GLU A 980 -6.87 -26.36 1.83
CA GLU A 980 -7.25 -27.71 2.25
C GLU A 980 -7.00 -27.94 3.75
N LEU A 981 -5.89 -27.42 4.30
CA LEU A 981 -5.60 -27.47 5.74
C LEU A 981 -6.68 -26.76 6.58
N LEU A 982 -7.14 -25.58 6.14
CA LEU A 982 -8.20 -24.81 6.82
C LEU A 982 -9.59 -25.44 6.64
N LEU A 983 -9.84 -26.16 5.54
CA LEU A 983 -11.13 -26.80 5.27
C LEU A 983 -11.27 -28.15 6.00
N ILE A 984 -10.18 -28.93 6.08
CA ILE A 984 -10.16 -30.26 6.71
C ILE A 984 -10.31 -30.18 8.23
N SER A 985 -9.83 -29.12 8.88
CA SER A 985 -10.06 -28.89 10.31
C SER A 985 -11.54 -28.65 10.60
N SER A 986 -12.18 -27.76 9.83
CA SER A 986 -13.62 -27.47 9.94
C SER A 986 -14.52 -28.67 9.57
N GLY A 987 -14.04 -29.58 8.73
CA GLY A 987 -14.76 -30.80 8.33
C GLY A 987 -14.72 -31.98 9.31
N LYS A 988 -13.84 -31.98 10.32
CA LYS A 988 -13.59 -33.14 11.20
C LYS A 988 -14.40 -33.16 12.51
N ASN A 989 -15.57 -32.53 12.53
CA ASN A 989 -16.51 -32.60 13.66
C ASN A 989 -17.27 -33.94 13.72
N SER A 990 -16.55 -35.01 14.07
CA SER A 990 -17.14 -36.16 14.78
C SER A 990 -17.82 -35.66 16.06
N GLN A 991 -18.95 -36.27 16.46
CA GLN A 991 -19.85 -35.77 17.52
C GLN A 991 -19.30 -35.91 18.97
N ALA A 992 -18.07 -35.48 19.23
CA ALA A 992 -17.34 -35.75 20.48
C ALA A 992 -16.63 -34.53 21.12
N SER A 993 -16.86 -33.31 20.61
CA SER A 993 -16.43 -32.07 21.30
C SER A 993 -17.22 -30.84 20.82
N LEU A 994 -18.08 -30.30 21.68
CA LEU A 994 -18.63 -28.95 21.53
C LEU A 994 -17.74 -28.00 22.34
N GLU A 995 -17.06 -27.04 21.67
CA GLU A 995 -16.38 -25.82 22.16
C GLU A 995 -15.33 -25.36 21.07
N PRO A 996 -14.75 -24.13 21.09
CA PRO A 996 -15.23 -23.02 20.25
C PRO A 996 -14.39 -22.77 18.97
N ASN A 997 -13.65 -23.76 18.45
CA ASN A 997 -12.59 -23.53 17.46
C ASN A 997 -13.04 -23.07 16.05
N ALA A 998 -14.25 -23.39 15.59
CA ALA A 998 -14.70 -23.06 14.23
C ALA A 998 -14.67 -21.55 13.90
N HIS A 999 -14.87 -20.68 14.90
CA HIS A 999 -14.75 -19.23 14.73
C HIS A 999 -13.31 -18.77 14.50
N LEU A 1000 -12.31 -19.43 15.08
CA LEU A 1000 -10.89 -19.08 14.87
C LEU A 1000 -10.44 -19.43 13.46
N GLU A 1001 -10.87 -20.58 12.93
CA GLU A 1001 -10.56 -21.01 11.55
C GLU A 1001 -11.21 -20.07 10.52
N THR A 1002 -12.43 -19.61 10.81
CA THR A 1002 -13.11 -18.56 10.03
C THR A 1002 -12.39 -17.21 10.06
N GLN A 1003 -11.56 -16.93 11.08
CA GLN A 1003 -10.74 -15.71 11.13
C GLN A 1003 -9.47 -15.85 10.28
N TYR A 1004 -8.80 -17.01 10.29
CA TYR A 1004 -7.63 -17.25 9.43
C TYR A 1004 -7.98 -17.24 7.93
N SER A 1005 -9.22 -17.56 7.52
CA SER A 1005 -9.65 -17.38 6.13
C SER A 1005 -9.75 -15.90 5.68
N ARG A 1006 -9.66 -14.97 6.64
CA ARG A 1006 -9.59 -13.52 6.41
C ARG A 1006 -8.18 -12.93 6.49
N THR A 1007 -7.18 -13.69 6.92
CA THR A 1007 -5.80 -13.23 6.94
C THR A 1007 -5.09 -13.59 5.63
N GLY A 1008 -3.98 -12.91 5.35
CA GLY A 1008 -3.17 -13.20 4.18
C GLY A 1008 -1.73 -12.74 4.32
N VAL A 1009 -0.90 -13.24 3.42
CA VAL A 1009 0.56 -13.22 3.52
C VAL A 1009 1.18 -12.77 2.20
N SER A 1010 2.07 -11.78 2.29
CA SER A 1010 3.00 -11.39 1.23
C SER A 1010 4.21 -12.32 1.28
N ALA A 1011 4.72 -12.65 0.10
CA ALA A 1011 5.86 -13.53 -0.05
C ALA A 1011 6.77 -13.03 -1.18
N VAL A 1012 8.06 -12.94 -0.91
CA VAL A 1012 9.10 -12.76 -1.93
C VAL A 1012 10.11 -13.89 -1.78
N SER A 1013 10.47 -14.52 -2.90
CA SER A 1013 11.49 -15.57 -2.97
C SER A 1013 12.45 -15.29 -4.11
N VAL A 1014 13.74 -15.49 -3.86
CA VAL A 1014 14.84 -15.25 -4.78
C VAL A 1014 15.71 -16.50 -4.81
N TYR A 1015 15.75 -17.13 -5.99
CA TYR A 1015 16.44 -18.37 -6.26
C TYR A 1015 17.68 -18.10 -7.12
N PHE A 1016 18.85 -18.53 -6.63
CA PHE A 1016 20.14 -18.36 -7.28
C PHE A 1016 20.60 -19.68 -7.91
N ALA A 1017 20.65 -19.71 -9.24
CA ALA A 1017 21.14 -20.82 -10.03
C ALA A 1017 22.42 -20.41 -10.78
N ASP A 1018 23.58 -20.59 -10.12
CA ASP A 1018 24.89 -20.14 -10.58
C ASP A 1018 24.92 -18.63 -10.88
N ARG A 1019 24.78 -18.22 -12.16
CA ARG A 1019 24.73 -16.81 -12.59
C ARG A 1019 23.32 -16.27 -12.88
N ALA A 1020 22.29 -17.11 -12.83
CA ALA A 1020 20.91 -16.72 -13.10
C ALA A 1020 20.14 -16.54 -11.78
N LEU A 1021 19.57 -15.36 -11.58
CA LEU A 1021 18.68 -15.02 -10.47
C LEU A 1021 17.23 -15.12 -10.94
N TYR A 1022 16.38 -15.78 -10.16
CA TYR A 1022 14.93 -15.85 -10.39
C TYR A 1022 14.22 -15.31 -9.15
N ALA A 1023 13.59 -14.14 -9.28
CA ALA A 1023 12.78 -13.54 -8.23
C ALA A 1023 11.29 -13.79 -8.50
N ALA A 1024 10.54 -14.17 -7.47
CA ALA A 1024 9.10 -14.36 -7.50
C ALA A 1024 8.46 -13.61 -6.32
N ASN A 1025 7.46 -12.75 -6.56
CA ASN A 1025 6.85 -11.94 -5.51
C ASN A 1025 5.31 -11.83 -5.58
N VAL A 1026 4.72 -11.69 -4.39
CA VAL A 1026 3.28 -11.52 -4.12
C VAL A 1026 3.13 -10.56 -2.93
N GLY A 1027 2.31 -9.53 -3.05
CA GLY A 1027 2.09 -8.50 -2.01
C GLY A 1027 3.24 -7.47 -1.90
N ASP A 1028 3.36 -6.83 -0.74
CA ASP A 1028 4.25 -5.66 -0.51
C ASP A 1028 5.73 -5.98 -0.24
N ALA A 1029 6.14 -7.25 -0.15
CA ALA A 1029 7.55 -7.63 -0.05
C ALA A 1029 8.22 -7.54 -1.43
N LEU A 1030 9.33 -6.79 -1.50
CA LEU A 1030 10.02 -6.45 -2.76
C LEU A 1030 11.53 -6.71 -2.67
N ALA A 1031 12.12 -7.01 -3.82
CA ALA A 1031 13.54 -7.26 -4.04
C ALA A 1031 14.10 -6.33 -5.13
N VAL A 1032 15.33 -5.84 -4.92
CA VAL A 1032 16.02 -4.86 -5.77
C VAL A 1032 17.50 -5.24 -5.86
N VAL A 1033 18.11 -5.19 -7.05
CA VAL A 1033 19.55 -5.38 -7.25
C VAL A 1033 20.25 -4.07 -7.58
N SER A 1034 21.44 -3.85 -7.04
CA SER A 1034 22.33 -2.75 -7.44
C SER A 1034 23.26 -3.19 -8.56
N ARG A 1035 23.18 -2.55 -9.73
CA ARG A 1035 24.16 -2.66 -10.83
C ARG A 1035 24.97 -1.38 -10.89
N ARG A 1036 26.21 -1.43 -10.38
CA ARG A 1036 27.14 -0.28 -10.27
C ARG A 1036 26.56 0.94 -9.54
N GLY A 1037 25.57 0.75 -8.67
CA GLY A 1037 24.82 1.81 -7.96
C GLY A 1037 23.54 2.29 -8.65
N VAL A 1038 23.17 1.73 -9.80
CA VAL A 1038 21.82 1.88 -10.37
C VAL A 1038 20.95 0.76 -9.81
N HIS A 1039 19.76 1.08 -9.32
CA HIS A 1039 18.81 0.08 -8.85
C HIS A 1039 18.05 -0.53 -10.03
N HIS A 1040 17.85 -1.85 -10.00
CA HIS A 1040 16.91 -2.56 -10.86
C HIS A 1040 15.95 -3.35 -9.98
N SER A 1041 14.64 -3.14 -10.16
CA SER A 1041 13.61 -3.92 -9.47
C SER A 1041 13.63 -5.36 -9.99
N LEU A 1042 13.53 -6.31 -9.07
CA LEU A 1042 13.38 -7.75 -9.34
C LEU A 1042 11.94 -8.24 -9.07
N SER A 1043 11.04 -7.33 -8.71
CA SER A 1043 9.71 -7.60 -8.19
C SER A 1043 8.79 -6.40 -8.41
N ARG A 1044 7.49 -6.64 -8.63
CA ARG A 1044 6.46 -5.60 -8.84
C ARG A 1044 5.69 -5.32 -7.54
N LYS A 1045 5.41 -4.06 -7.20
CA LYS A 1045 4.43 -3.72 -6.14
C LYS A 1045 3.03 -3.94 -6.69
N HIS A 1046 2.23 -4.72 -5.98
CA HIS A 1046 0.91 -5.20 -6.43
C HIS A 1046 -0.22 -4.21 -6.06
N ASP A 1047 -0.06 -2.93 -6.43
CA ASP A 1047 -1.06 -1.85 -6.20
C ASP A 1047 -2.41 -2.21 -6.86
N PRO A 1048 -3.53 -2.25 -6.12
CA PRO A 1048 -4.88 -2.41 -6.70
C PRO A 1048 -5.25 -1.41 -7.80
N TYR A 1049 -4.62 -0.24 -7.86
CA TYR A 1049 -4.84 0.74 -8.93
C TYR A 1049 -4.05 0.46 -10.23
N ASP A 1050 -3.17 -0.54 -10.28
CA ASP A 1050 -2.46 -0.92 -11.50
C ASP A 1050 -3.48 -1.35 -12.59
N PRO A 1051 -3.49 -0.76 -13.80
CA PRO A 1051 -4.52 -1.05 -14.80
C PRO A 1051 -4.68 -2.53 -15.15
N GLU A 1052 -3.61 -3.33 -15.08
CA GLU A 1052 -3.66 -4.77 -15.30
C GLU A 1052 -4.38 -5.49 -14.14
N GLU A 1053 -4.15 -5.05 -12.91
CA GLU A 1053 -4.79 -5.60 -11.70
C GLU A 1053 -6.25 -5.14 -11.59
N ILE A 1054 -6.59 -3.88 -11.93
CA ILE A 1054 -7.98 -3.41 -12.05
C ILE A 1054 -8.75 -4.31 -13.04
N ALA A 1055 -8.18 -4.57 -14.22
CA ALA A 1055 -8.81 -5.41 -15.23
C ALA A 1055 -9.00 -6.86 -14.72
N ARG A 1056 -8.01 -7.43 -14.04
CA ARG A 1056 -8.07 -8.76 -13.42
C ARG A 1056 -9.11 -8.86 -12.31
N ILE A 1057 -9.15 -7.89 -11.39
CA ILE A 1057 -10.08 -7.82 -10.26
C ILE A 1057 -11.53 -7.71 -10.77
N ARG A 1058 -11.77 -6.89 -11.80
CA ARG A 1058 -13.07 -6.78 -12.49
C ARG A 1058 -13.47 -8.07 -13.21
N ALA A 1059 -12.52 -8.74 -13.86
CA ALA A 1059 -12.75 -10.05 -14.46
C ALA A 1059 -13.08 -11.15 -13.44
N ALA A 1060 -12.83 -10.92 -12.14
CA ALA A 1060 -13.15 -11.78 -11.00
C ALA A 1060 -14.34 -11.26 -10.16
N ASP A 1061 -15.25 -10.49 -10.77
CA ASP A 1061 -16.47 -9.95 -10.15
C ASP A 1061 -16.19 -9.07 -8.91
N GLY A 1062 -15.03 -8.40 -8.88
CA GLY A 1062 -14.60 -7.47 -7.83
C GLY A 1062 -14.35 -6.05 -8.32
N PHE A 1063 -14.24 -5.10 -7.39
CA PHE A 1063 -13.97 -3.69 -7.66
C PHE A 1063 -12.80 -3.16 -6.84
N VAL A 1064 -12.31 -1.99 -7.23
CA VAL A 1064 -11.29 -1.19 -6.50
C VAL A 1064 -11.94 0.13 -6.12
N SER A 1065 -11.75 0.59 -4.89
CA SER A 1065 -12.42 1.78 -4.35
C SER A 1065 -11.46 2.97 -4.17
N PRO A 1066 -11.97 4.21 -3.99
CA PRO A 1066 -11.14 5.41 -3.90
C PRO A 1066 -10.14 5.44 -2.73
N SER A 1067 -10.21 4.49 -1.80
CA SER A 1067 -9.30 4.31 -0.67
C SER A 1067 -8.11 3.39 -0.98
N SER A 1068 -7.91 2.96 -2.24
CA SER A 1068 -6.90 1.97 -2.65
C SER A 1068 -7.22 0.52 -2.30
N LEU A 1069 -8.48 0.22 -1.96
CA LEU A 1069 -8.88 -1.08 -1.44
C LEU A 1069 -9.58 -1.95 -2.50
N VAL A 1070 -9.16 -3.20 -2.59
CA VAL A 1070 -9.89 -4.29 -3.26
C VAL A 1070 -11.15 -4.58 -2.45
N SER A 1071 -12.33 -4.35 -3.05
CA SER A 1071 -13.64 -4.58 -2.44
C SER A 1071 -13.85 -3.89 -1.07
N ASP A 1072 -13.22 -2.74 -0.84
CA ASP A 1072 -13.21 -2.00 0.43
C ASP A 1072 -12.57 -2.72 1.65
N GLU A 1073 -11.91 -3.86 1.45
CA GLU A 1073 -11.34 -4.66 2.56
C GLU A 1073 -9.79 -4.70 2.58
N VAL A 1074 -9.10 -4.73 1.43
CA VAL A 1074 -7.65 -5.08 1.38
C VAL A 1074 -6.86 -4.20 0.40
N ASP A 1075 -5.69 -3.71 0.79
CA ASP A 1075 -4.84 -2.77 0.02
C ASP A 1075 -3.81 -3.42 -0.92
N VAL A 1076 -3.83 -4.75 -1.07
CA VAL A 1076 -3.00 -5.51 -2.02
C VAL A 1076 -3.85 -6.31 -2.99
N SER A 1077 -3.47 -6.31 -4.28
CA SER A 1077 -4.20 -7.07 -5.31
C SER A 1077 -3.84 -8.56 -5.34
N ARG A 1078 -2.65 -8.94 -4.86
CA ARG A 1078 -2.15 -10.32 -4.81
C ARG A 1078 -1.57 -10.66 -3.43
N ALA A 1079 -1.99 -11.79 -2.88
CA ALA A 1079 -1.57 -12.32 -1.57
C ALA A 1079 -1.81 -13.83 -1.49
N PHE A 1080 -1.10 -14.53 -0.61
CA PHE A 1080 -1.55 -15.83 -0.10
C PHE A 1080 -2.69 -15.63 0.89
N GLY A 1081 -3.62 -16.59 0.99
CA GLY A 1081 -4.78 -16.49 1.89
C GLY A 1081 -5.91 -15.65 1.30
N TYR A 1082 -6.56 -14.81 2.12
CA TYR A 1082 -7.73 -13.99 1.76
C TYR A 1082 -8.83 -14.78 1.00
N TYR A 1083 -9.13 -16.02 1.41
CA TYR A 1083 -10.02 -16.93 0.67
C TYR A 1083 -11.45 -16.42 0.48
N HIS A 1084 -11.92 -15.53 1.35
CA HIS A 1084 -13.21 -14.83 1.20
C HIS A 1084 -13.24 -13.83 0.02
N LEU A 1085 -12.08 -13.38 -0.46
CA LEU A 1085 -11.92 -12.53 -1.64
C LEU A 1085 -11.35 -13.28 -2.85
N PHE A 1086 -10.93 -14.54 -2.72
CA PHE A 1086 -10.41 -15.34 -3.84
C PHE A 1086 -11.53 -15.67 -4.86
N PRO A 1087 -11.38 -15.39 -6.18
CA PRO A 1087 -10.15 -15.06 -6.91
C PRO A 1087 -9.95 -13.57 -7.26
N ARG A 1088 -10.61 -12.62 -6.59
CA ARG A 1088 -10.29 -11.17 -6.71
C ARG A 1088 -8.86 -10.92 -6.22
N ILE A 1089 -8.47 -11.54 -5.11
CA ILE A 1089 -7.07 -11.65 -4.66
C ILE A 1089 -6.56 -13.05 -5.02
N ILE A 1090 -5.34 -13.16 -5.54
CA ILE A 1090 -4.71 -14.43 -5.93
C ILE A 1090 -3.25 -14.54 -5.48
N ALA A 1091 -2.78 -15.77 -5.29
CA ALA A 1091 -1.40 -16.09 -4.94
C ALA A 1091 -0.47 -16.26 -6.17
N ARG A 1092 -0.89 -15.88 -7.39
CA ARG A 1092 -0.04 -15.99 -8.59
C ARG A 1092 1.12 -14.98 -8.52
N PRO A 1093 2.38 -15.42 -8.46
CA PRO A 1093 3.52 -14.51 -8.41
C PRO A 1093 3.68 -13.71 -9.71
N ASN A 1094 4.24 -12.52 -9.58
CA ASN A 1094 5.06 -11.96 -10.66
C ASN A 1094 6.44 -12.63 -10.55
N ILE A 1095 7.01 -13.09 -11.68
CA ILE A 1095 8.31 -13.77 -11.72
C ILE A 1095 9.20 -13.05 -12.74
N GLN A 1096 10.44 -12.76 -12.35
CA GLN A 1096 11.43 -12.08 -13.16
C GLN A 1096 12.75 -12.87 -13.12
N GLN A 1097 13.26 -13.26 -14.29
CA GLN A 1097 14.64 -13.72 -14.45
C GLN A 1097 15.56 -12.49 -14.60
N TYR A 1098 16.73 -12.55 -13.97
CA TYR A 1098 17.78 -11.54 -14.08
C TYR A 1098 19.14 -12.25 -14.14
N ASP A 1099 19.88 -12.05 -15.23
CA ASP A 1099 21.21 -12.64 -15.40
C ASP A 1099 22.27 -11.72 -14.77
N LEU A 1100 23.03 -12.27 -13.82
CA LEU A 1100 24.02 -11.55 -13.03
C LEU A 1100 25.32 -11.35 -13.84
N ILE A 1101 25.95 -10.19 -13.66
CA ILE A 1101 27.24 -9.83 -14.25
C ILE A 1101 28.18 -9.23 -13.20
N GLU A 1102 29.48 -9.13 -13.50
CA GLU A 1102 30.53 -8.52 -12.65
C GLU A 1102 30.24 -7.07 -12.19
N GLY A 1103 29.24 -6.40 -12.77
CA GLY A 1103 28.78 -5.08 -12.36
C GLY A 1103 27.65 -5.07 -11.33
N ASP A 1104 27.08 -6.23 -10.97
CA ASP A 1104 26.07 -6.35 -9.93
C ASP A 1104 26.74 -6.46 -8.55
N GLU A 1105 26.34 -5.60 -7.62
CA GLU A 1105 26.97 -5.46 -6.31
C GLU A 1105 26.25 -6.34 -5.27
N PHE A 1106 24.99 -6.01 -4.99
CA PHE A 1106 24.15 -6.67 -3.97
C PHE A 1106 22.67 -6.70 -4.36
N VAL A 1107 21.94 -7.62 -3.73
CA VAL A 1107 20.47 -7.68 -3.73
C VAL A 1107 19.96 -7.26 -2.34
N ILE A 1108 18.99 -6.35 -2.31
CA ILE A 1108 18.22 -5.99 -1.11
C ILE A 1108 16.85 -6.66 -1.23
N ILE A 1109 16.43 -7.40 -0.20
CA ILE A 1109 15.07 -7.93 -0.04
C ILE A 1109 14.51 -7.31 1.24
N ALA A 1110 13.33 -6.69 1.18
CA ALA A 1110 12.72 -6.08 2.36
C ALA A 1110 11.19 -6.05 2.30
N ASN A 1111 10.58 -5.84 3.47
CA ASN A 1111 9.13 -5.67 3.61
C ASN A 1111 8.70 -4.20 3.45
N ARG A 1112 7.37 -3.99 3.48
CA ARG A 1112 6.71 -2.69 3.44
C ARG A 1112 7.28 -1.64 4.40
N GLY A 1113 7.72 -2.06 5.60
CA GLY A 1113 8.33 -1.18 6.59
C GLY A 1113 9.59 -0.44 6.09
N LEU A 1114 10.30 -0.99 5.11
CA LEU A 1114 11.35 -0.29 4.38
C LEU A 1114 10.78 0.54 3.22
N TRP A 1115 9.99 -0.10 2.35
CA TRP A 1115 9.67 0.43 1.03
C TRP A 1115 8.60 1.54 0.99
N ASP A 1116 7.77 1.67 2.02
CA ASP A 1116 6.83 2.81 2.14
C ASP A 1116 7.52 4.09 2.67
N TYR A 1117 8.71 3.97 3.28
CA TYR A 1117 9.46 5.10 3.88
C TYR A 1117 10.75 5.47 3.14
N MET A 1118 11.25 4.60 2.26
CA MET A 1118 12.53 4.81 1.56
C MET A 1118 12.49 4.30 0.11
N SER A 1119 12.92 5.14 -0.83
CA SER A 1119 12.96 4.77 -2.25
C SER A 1119 14.03 3.69 -2.56
N PRO A 1120 13.83 2.85 -3.60
CA PRO A 1120 14.84 1.90 -4.08
C PRO A 1120 16.20 2.54 -4.39
N LYS A 1121 16.22 3.79 -4.86
CA LYS A 1121 17.45 4.55 -5.08
C LYS A 1121 18.16 4.84 -3.76
N THR A 1122 17.45 5.45 -2.81
CA THR A 1122 17.99 5.80 -1.48
C THR A 1122 18.51 4.56 -0.75
N ALA A 1123 17.80 3.44 -0.84
CA ALA A 1123 18.23 2.17 -0.26
C ALA A 1123 19.53 1.64 -0.88
N VAL A 1124 19.67 1.68 -2.21
CA VAL A 1124 20.93 1.29 -2.88
C VAL A 1124 22.07 2.24 -2.53
N ASP A 1125 21.85 3.56 -2.52
CA ASP A 1125 22.87 4.54 -2.14
C ASP A 1125 23.34 4.32 -0.69
N VAL A 1126 22.40 4.16 0.26
CA VAL A 1126 22.68 3.88 1.68
C VAL A 1126 23.47 2.58 1.87
N ALA A 1127 23.02 1.46 1.27
CA ALA A 1127 23.73 0.19 1.35
C ALA A 1127 25.16 0.30 0.81
N ARG A 1128 25.35 1.02 -0.30
CA ARG A 1128 26.65 1.25 -0.93
C ARG A 1128 27.60 2.11 -0.09
N THR A 1129 27.09 2.97 0.81
CA THR A 1129 27.96 3.65 1.81
C THR A 1129 28.62 2.65 2.76
N VAL A 1130 27.93 1.56 3.10
CA VAL A 1130 28.43 0.52 4.01
C VAL A 1130 29.40 -0.42 3.28
N THR A 1131 29.09 -0.82 2.04
CA THR A 1131 30.00 -1.61 1.17
C THR A 1131 31.37 -0.97 1.05
N ARG A 1132 31.45 0.37 0.98
CA ARG A 1132 32.71 1.12 0.85
C ARG A 1132 33.48 1.32 2.16
N THR A 1133 32.86 1.10 3.32
CA THR A 1133 33.42 1.50 4.63
C THR A 1133 33.71 0.34 5.57
N THR A 1134 32.83 -0.66 5.66
CA THR A 1134 33.02 -1.83 6.54
C THR A 1134 33.27 -3.13 5.78
N GLY A 1135 32.65 -3.31 4.62
CA GLY A 1135 32.64 -4.62 3.96
C GLY A 1135 31.90 -5.69 4.77
N ASP A 1136 30.82 -5.33 5.49
CA ASP A 1136 29.92 -6.27 6.15
C ASP A 1136 28.44 -6.04 5.72
N PRO A 1137 27.69 -7.06 5.24
CA PRO A 1137 26.31 -6.90 4.78
C PRO A 1137 25.31 -6.83 5.93
N MET A 1138 25.65 -7.33 7.13
CA MET A 1138 24.84 -7.21 8.35
C MET A 1138 24.69 -5.74 8.72
N MET A 1139 25.78 -4.98 8.62
CA MET A 1139 25.80 -3.53 8.83
C MET A 1139 24.99 -2.78 7.77
N ALA A 1140 24.93 -3.27 6.52
CA ALA A 1140 24.12 -2.68 5.47
C ALA A 1140 22.62 -2.87 5.74
N ALA A 1141 22.20 -4.09 6.09
CA ALA A 1141 20.82 -4.38 6.49
C ALA A 1141 20.40 -3.56 7.73
N ALA A 1142 21.27 -3.47 8.74
CA ALA A 1142 21.02 -2.70 9.95
C ALA A 1142 20.85 -1.20 9.66
N LYS A 1143 21.76 -0.59 8.87
CA LYS A 1143 21.65 0.82 8.47
C LYS A 1143 20.32 1.09 7.73
N LEU A 1144 19.92 0.21 6.80
CA LEU A 1144 18.66 0.35 6.07
C LEU A 1144 17.42 0.32 6.99
N ARG A 1145 17.37 -0.62 7.95
CA ARG A 1145 16.30 -0.70 8.96
C ARG A 1145 16.26 0.56 9.82
N ASP A 1146 17.41 0.97 10.35
CA ASP A 1146 17.52 2.10 11.27
C ASP A 1146 17.13 3.43 10.57
N PHE A 1147 17.28 3.51 9.25
CA PHE A 1147 16.85 4.65 8.44
C PHE A 1147 15.35 4.72 8.29
N ALA A 1148 14.67 3.60 8.00
CA ALA A 1148 13.22 3.57 7.98
C ALA A 1148 12.62 3.98 9.34
N MET A 1149 13.15 3.46 10.46
CA MET A 1149 12.74 3.90 11.80
C MET A 1149 13.00 5.41 12.01
N SER A 1150 14.13 5.93 11.52
CA SER A 1150 14.46 7.36 11.59
C SER A 1150 13.59 8.25 10.69
N TYR A 1151 12.96 7.69 9.65
CA TYR A 1151 11.95 8.37 8.80
C TYR A 1151 10.50 8.07 9.25
N GLY A 1152 10.31 7.41 10.40
CA GLY A 1152 8.98 7.25 11.04
C GLY A 1152 8.33 5.88 10.89
N ALA A 1153 9.03 4.83 10.46
CA ALA A 1153 8.50 3.46 10.41
C ALA A 1153 8.24 2.90 11.82
N ASP A 1154 6.97 2.88 12.24
CA ASP A 1154 6.52 2.40 13.56
C ASP A 1154 6.17 0.90 13.59
N GLY A 1155 6.07 0.27 12.42
CA GLY A 1155 5.82 -1.16 12.24
C GLY A 1155 7.10 -2.01 12.24
N SER A 1156 6.96 -3.34 12.15
CA SER A 1156 8.13 -4.21 12.01
C SER A 1156 8.79 -4.01 10.65
N THR A 1157 10.06 -3.60 10.63
CA THR A 1157 10.87 -3.50 9.42
C THR A 1157 11.81 -4.69 9.37
N MET A 1158 11.84 -5.40 8.24
CA MET A 1158 12.75 -6.50 7.98
C MET A 1158 13.51 -6.23 6.69
N VAL A 1159 14.84 -6.32 6.78
CA VAL A 1159 15.76 -6.13 5.65
C VAL A 1159 16.76 -7.28 5.60
N MET A 1160 16.95 -7.83 4.40
CA MET A 1160 18.00 -8.77 4.06
C MET A 1160 18.86 -8.17 2.93
N VAL A 1161 20.18 -8.24 3.06
CA VAL A 1161 21.14 -7.79 2.04
C VAL A 1161 22.07 -8.94 1.70
N ILE A 1162 22.20 -9.27 0.41
CA ILE A 1162 22.98 -10.38 -0.12
C ILE A 1162 24.03 -9.81 -1.08
N TRP A 1163 25.32 -10.07 -0.86
CA TRP A 1163 26.36 -9.73 -1.83
C TRP A 1163 26.44 -10.78 -2.94
N VAL A 1164 26.28 -10.32 -4.17
CA VAL A 1164 26.40 -11.13 -5.39
C VAL A 1164 27.73 -10.89 -6.10
N ALA A 1165 28.42 -9.78 -5.79
CA ALA A 1165 29.78 -9.53 -6.24
C ALA A 1165 30.77 -10.64 -5.84
N ASP A 1166 30.54 -11.30 -4.70
CA ASP A 1166 31.37 -12.41 -4.20
C ASP A 1166 31.37 -13.62 -5.17
N LEU A 1167 30.28 -13.86 -5.91
CA LEU A 1167 30.20 -14.90 -6.95
C LEU A 1167 31.17 -14.66 -8.12
N PHE A 1168 31.60 -13.42 -8.32
CA PHE A 1168 32.54 -13.01 -9.37
C PHE A 1168 33.99 -12.85 -8.85
N GLN A 1169 34.21 -12.97 -7.54
CA GLN A 1169 35.55 -12.94 -6.95
C GLN A 1169 36.21 -14.31 -7.09
N ASP A 1170 37.15 -14.41 -8.02
CA ASP A 1170 37.79 -15.66 -8.41
C ASP A 1170 38.42 -16.41 -7.22
N THR A 1171 38.22 -17.73 -7.14
CA THR A 1171 38.58 -18.58 -5.97
C THR A 1171 40.09 -18.78 -5.74
N THR A 1172 40.91 -17.93 -6.35
CA THR A 1172 42.37 -17.91 -6.28
C THR A 1172 42.92 -17.43 -4.93
N ARG A 1173 42.12 -16.77 -4.08
CA ARG A 1173 42.54 -16.21 -2.79
C ARG A 1173 42.42 -17.15 -1.58
N SER A 1174 41.75 -18.30 -1.66
CA SER A 1174 41.63 -19.24 -0.52
C SER A 1174 42.81 -20.20 -0.35
N ARG A 1175 43.97 -19.90 -0.96
CA ARG A 1175 45.20 -20.70 -0.92
C ARG A 1175 46.49 -19.85 -0.83
N GLN A 1176 46.53 -18.91 0.11
CA GLN A 1176 47.76 -18.30 0.63
C GLN A 1176 47.68 -18.17 2.16
#